data_AF-A0A1M5ZYJ8-F1
#
_entry.id   AF-A0A1M5ZYJ8-F1
#
_cell.length_a   1.000
_cell.length_b   1.000
_cell.length_c   1.000
_cell.angle_alpha   90.00
_cell.angle_beta   90.00
_cell.angle_gamma   90.00
#
_symmetry.space_group_name_H-M   'P 1'
#
loop_
_entity.id
_entity.type
_entity.pdbx_description
1 polymer ?
#
loop_
_entity_poly.entity_id
_entity_poly.type
_entity_poly.pdbx_seq_one_letter_code
_entity_poly.pdbx_strand_id
1 'polypeptide(L)'
;MIHDSDAPPSDRSEQIILMTGAEGNVGSALKARLSERYTVVGLDRDGSGESLVCDLADPASVRDAMEKVAQGKGTRIAAVIHLAAYFDFSGEESPLYDEVNVEGTRNLIEALKGLEVEQFVYSGTMLVHRAGSPGLPITEATEIDPGWAYPQSKARAEEVIRQTRGDMPVVLLHLAGLYDEMTAVPTLSEQIRRVYERDPKSHAYSGSLETGQSFLHRDDMVDAFVRAVDRRADLPEEAVILIGEEDAVPYAELQRILGREIHGSEDWSTLVVPKPIAAAGAWVQTKAEPLVPDDFDQGEAPFIKPFMIDMSDDHYALDIGRARSLLGWEPKHSLRETLPEMVRRLKDDPAAWYEANRLTKPHWLQAAESRGATDPDALRERHEDERRRAHGASVWAQFLNLGLGAWLIACPPILGYQGIGMILASVIAGILVMGGSFLALSWRLALIRWAVTAVGAVLMAAPLILWTEQSVAYLNCTLVGALVFGFAGCVRPAPGIGTMAATTGPTIPPGWDYSPSDWTQRLPIIGLAFIGLFVSLYLTSYQLGHIGAVWEPFFAGDPANPQNGTEEIITSDVSEAWPIPDAGLGALTYLLEILIGLIGSARRWRTMPWLVMIFGIMIVPLGVVSITFIIIQPIVIGTWCTLCLITAAAMLIQIPYSIDELIATCQFLRRRKRAGAPILRVFLTGDTDEGQDDRTDESFEQPPLAVIRDMLGGGVVPHWSTLAAAAIGLWLMFTRLTLGTEGTLANIDHLVGALAVTIAVTAMAEAARAARFLNMCLGAGLAIAALVSEATWLQAGADIAAGLALIAVSIPRGPVRHRYGSWSRVVV
;
A
#
# COMPACT_ATOMS: atom_id res chain seq x y z
N MET A 1 7.14 -60.85 31.03
CA MET A 1 7.39 -61.62 29.79
C MET A 1 6.70 -60.84 28.69
N ILE A 2 7.49 -60.05 27.97
CA ILE A 2 7.06 -59.16 26.89
C ILE A 2 7.29 -59.96 25.61
N HIS A 3 6.23 -60.22 24.85
CA HIS A 3 6.38 -60.83 23.53
C HIS A 3 6.78 -59.71 22.57
N ASP A 4 8.04 -59.73 22.14
CA ASP A 4 8.54 -59.04 20.96
C ASP A 4 7.74 -59.53 19.74
N SER A 5 7.01 -58.63 19.07
CA SER A 5 6.26 -58.91 17.84
C SER A 5 6.74 -58.06 16.66
N ASP A 6 8.05 -57.81 16.58
CA ASP A 6 8.72 -57.12 15.46
C ASP A 6 9.02 -58.04 14.26
N ALA A 7 8.32 -59.16 14.12
CA ALA A 7 8.42 -59.98 12.92
C ALA A 7 7.53 -59.37 11.81
N PRO A 8 8.07 -59.01 10.63
CA PRO A 8 7.23 -58.60 9.50
C PRO A 8 6.28 -59.75 9.14
N PRO A 9 5.00 -59.47 8.81
CA PRO A 9 4.08 -60.52 8.39
C PRO A 9 4.68 -61.29 7.21
N SER A 10 4.50 -62.61 7.25
CA SER A 10 4.87 -63.49 6.15
C SER A 10 4.12 -63.06 4.89
N ASP A 11 4.90 -62.70 3.87
CA ASP A 11 4.52 -62.27 2.51
C ASP A 11 3.80 -60.90 2.38
N ARG A 12 4.54 -59.87 1.95
CA ARG A 12 4.02 -58.52 1.59
C ARG A 12 2.88 -58.55 0.57
N SER A 13 2.75 -59.65 -0.19
CA SER A 13 1.80 -59.78 -1.29
C SER A 13 0.35 -60.11 -0.87
N GLU A 14 0.10 -60.47 0.40
CA GLU A 14 -1.24 -60.92 0.84
C GLU A 14 -2.08 -59.88 1.61
N GLN A 15 -1.54 -58.72 2.00
CA GLN A 15 -2.27 -57.69 2.77
C GLN A 15 -2.38 -56.36 2.01
N ILE A 16 -3.58 -56.10 1.49
CA ILE A 16 -3.89 -54.95 0.63
C ILE A 16 -4.55 -53.83 1.44
N ILE A 17 -4.10 -52.59 1.23
CA ILE A 17 -4.76 -51.38 1.73
C ILE A 17 -5.32 -50.60 0.55
N LEU A 18 -6.62 -50.27 0.58
CA LEU A 18 -7.23 -49.32 -0.34
C LEU A 18 -7.19 -47.93 0.28
N MET A 19 -6.81 -46.91 -0.49
CA MET A 19 -6.74 -45.54 0.01
C MET A 19 -7.40 -44.58 -0.97
N THR A 20 -8.45 -43.87 -0.54
CA THR A 20 -9.00 -42.77 -1.34
C THR A 20 -8.26 -41.46 -1.05
N GLY A 21 -8.12 -40.60 -2.05
CA GLY A 21 -7.35 -39.36 -1.93
C GLY A 21 -5.86 -39.62 -1.75
N ALA A 22 -5.38 -40.72 -2.33
CA ALA A 22 -4.00 -41.21 -2.18
C ALA A 22 -2.96 -40.26 -2.75
N GLU A 23 -3.33 -39.41 -3.72
CA GLU A 23 -2.43 -38.42 -4.32
C GLU A 23 -2.51 -37.06 -3.59
N GLY A 24 -3.34 -36.93 -2.56
CA GLY A 24 -3.44 -35.74 -1.71
C GLY A 24 -2.27 -35.59 -0.73
N ASN A 25 -2.21 -34.46 -0.01
CA ASN A 25 -1.14 -34.17 0.94
C ASN A 25 -1.03 -35.22 2.07
N VAL A 26 -2.18 -35.61 2.65
CA VAL A 26 -2.25 -36.63 3.69
C VAL A 26 -2.03 -38.03 3.09
N GLY A 27 -2.69 -38.32 1.95
CA GLY A 27 -2.61 -39.62 1.28
C GLY A 27 -1.19 -40.00 0.86
N SER A 28 -0.44 -39.08 0.26
CA SER A 28 0.94 -39.33 -0.19
C SER A 28 1.88 -39.68 0.96
N ALA A 29 1.79 -38.99 2.09
CA ALA A 29 2.56 -39.31 3.30
C ALA A 29 2.20 -40.68 3.89
N LEU A 30 0.90 -40.99 3.99
CA LEU A 30 0.43 -42.28 4.48
C LEU A 30 0.84 -43.41 3.54
N LYS A 31 0.69 -43.22 2.23
CA LYS A 31 1.09 -44.18 1.19
C LYS A 31 2.57 -44.51 1.31
N ALA A 32 3.44 -43.51 1.46
CA ALA A 32 4.88 -43.72 1.61
C ALA A 32 5.22 -44.63 2.80
N ARG A 33 4.58 -44.42 3.96
CA ARG A 33 4.84 -45.20 5.18
C ARG A 33 4.17 -46.57 5.18
N LEU A 34 2.94 -46.69 4.67
CA LEU A 34 2.21 -47.96 4.64
C LEU A 34 2.77 -48.93 3.58
N SER A 35 3.32 -48.41 2.49
CA SER A 35 3.94 -49.24 1.42
C SER A 35 5.18 -50.00 1.90
N GLU A 36 5.74 -49.66 3.06
CA GLU A 36 6.83 -50.42 3.69
C GLU A 36 6.36 -51.79 4.17
N ARG A 37 5.07 -51.99 4.43
CA ARG A 37 4.51 -53.21 5.04
C ARG A 37 3.31 -53.80 4.32
N TYR A 38 2.59 -52.99 3.55
CA TYR A 38 1.36 -53.36 2.87
C TYR A 38 1.43 -53.08 1.37
N THR A 39 0.61 -53.78 0.59
CA THR A 39 0.37 -53.41 -0.80
C THR A 39 -0.70 -52.31 -0.83
N VAL A 40 -0.29 -51.05 -1.04
CA VAL A 40 -1.22 -49.90 -1.06
C VAL A 40 -1.73 -49.67 -2.49
N VAL A 41 -3.05 -49.66 -2.64
CA VAL A 41 -3.75 -49.34 -3.89
C VAL A 41 -4.46 -48.00 -3.70
N GLY A 42 -3.97 -46.98 -4.39
CA GLY A 42 -4.55 -45.64 -4.34
C GLY A 42 -5.77 -45.49 -5.26
N LEU A 43 -6.72 -44.68 -4.84
CA LEU A 43 -7.95 -44.33 -5.55
C LEU A 43 -8.07 -42.80 -5.57
N ASP A 44 -8.17 -42.20 -6.75
CA ASP A 44 -8.25 -40.74 -6.91
C ASP A 44 -9.08 -40.34 -8.13
N ARG A 45 -9.64 -39.13 -8.13
CA ARG A 45 -10.62 -38.70 -9.15
C ARG A 45 -10.03 -38.69 -10.55
N ASP A 46 -8.86 -38.04 -10.69
CA ASP A 46 -8.24 -37.80 -12.00
C ASP A 46 -7.18 -38.87 -12.35
N GLY A 47 -7.04 -39.92 -11.52
CA GLY A 47 -6.15 -41.08 -11.70
C GLY A 47 -4.81 -40.76 -12.35
N SER A 48 -3.85 -40.23 -11.58
CA SER A 48 -2.49 -39.98 -12.07
C SER A 48 -1.48 -40.88 -11.35
N GLY A 49 -0.50 -41.40 -12.10
CA GLY A 49 0.53 -42.30 -11.55
C GLY A 49 0.08 -43.75 -11.36
N GLU A 50 0.29 -44.30 -10.15
CA GLU A 50 -0.01 -45.69 -9.76
C GLU A 50 -1.42 -45.91 -9.18
N SER A 51 -2.21 -44.83 -9.04
CA SER A 51 -3.55 -44.86 -8.45
C SER A 51 -4.65 -45.10 -9.51
N LEU A 52 -5.71 -45.83 -9.13
CA LEU A 52 -6.86 -46.07 -10.00
C LEU A 52 -7.78 -44.85 -10.02
N VAL A 53 -8.39 -44.59 -11.18
CA VAL A 53 -9.46 -43.61 -11.34
C VAL A 53 -10.66 -44.05 -10.50
N CYS A 54 -11.11 -43.19 -9.59
CA CYS A 54 -12.28 -43.41 -8.75
C CYS A 54 -12.92 -42.06 -8.41
N ASP A 55 -13.96 -41.69 -9.15
CA ASP A 55 -14.79 -40.54 -8.81
C ASP A 55 -15.89 -40.97 -7.85
N LEU A 56 -15.80 -40.54 -6.59
CA LEU A 56 -16.75 -40.89 -5.55
C LEU A 56 -18.17 -40.37 -5.83
N ALA A 57 -18.30 -39.28 -6.59
CA ALA A 57 -19.60 -38.73 -6.99
C ALA A 57 -20.28 -39.58 -8.07
N ASP A 58 -19.55 -40.47 -8.77
CA ASP A 58 -20.08 -41.39 -9.77
C ASP A 58 -20.08 -42.85 -9.24
N PRO A 59 -21.25 -43.40 -8.85
CA PRO A 59 -21.35 -44.78 -8.40
C PRO A 59 -20.83 -45.81 -9.41
N ALA A 60 -20.87 -45.53 -10.72
CA ALA A 60 -20.33 -46.43 -11.74
C ALA A 60 -18.80 -46.45 -11.72
N SER A 61 -18.18 -45.28 -11.55
CA SER A 61 -16.72 -45.14 -11.38
C SER A 61 -16.23 -45.92 -10.16
N VAL A 62 -16.91 -45.78 -9.01
CA VAL A 62 -16.55 -46.50 -7.78
C VAL A 62 -16.64 -48.02 -7.97
N ARG A 63 -17.71 -48.53 -8.60
CA ARG A 63 -17.86 -49.97 -8.89
C ARG A 63 -16.76 -50.49 -9.81
N ASP A 64 -16.46 -49.77 -10.90
CA ASP A 64 -15.38 -50.14 -11.83
C ASP A 64 -14.02 -50.18 -11.12
N ALA A 65 -13.74 -49.23 -10.22
CA ALA A 65 -12.54 -49.24 -9.40
C ALA A 65 -12.46 -50.49 -8.49
N MET A 66 -13.56 -50.84 -7.80
CA MET A 66 -13.60 -52.03 -6.93
C MET A 66 -13.48 -53.34 -7.72
N GLU A 67 -14.07 -53.42 -8.91
CA GLU A 67 -13.93 -54.57 -9.81
C GLU A 67 -12.48 -54.76 -10.27
N LYS A 68 -11.80 -53.67 -10.63
CA LYS A 68 -10.36 -53.69 -10.99
C LYS A 68 -9.48 -54.14 -9.83
N VAL A 69 -9.79 -53.71 -8.60
CA VAL A 69 -9.10 -54.18 -7.38
C VAL A 69 -9.31 -55.68 -7.21
N ALA A 70 -10.56 -56.15 -7.28
CA ALA A 70 -10.91 -57.56 -7.12
C ALA A 70 -10.22 -58.46 -8.16
N GLN A 71 -10.18 -58.03 -9.42
CA GLN A 71 -9.57 -58.78 -10.53
C GLN A 71 -8.03 -58.77 -10.48
N GLY A 72 -7.42 -57.64 -10.09
CA GLY A 72 -5.97 -57.46 -10.19
C GLY A 72 -5.20 -57.77 -8.91
N LYS A 73 -5.82 -57.63 -7.75
CA LYS A 73 -5.15 -57.69 -6.44
C LYS A 73 -5.80 -58.70 -5.48
N GLY A 74 -7.07 -59.02 -5.68
CA GLY A 74 -7.82 -60.00 -4.88
C GLY A 74 -8.98 -59.37 -4.11
N THR A 75 -9.77 -60.21 -3.45
CA THR A 75 -11.03 -59.80 -2.80
C THR A 75 -10.90 -59.48 -1.32
N ARG A 76 -9.75 -59.77 -0.70
CA ARG A 76 -9.49 -59.53 0.73
C ARG A 76 -8.69 -58.25 0.93
N ILE A 77 -9.24 -57.31 1.69
CA ILE A 77 -8.69 -55.99 1.93
C ILE A 77 -8.44 -55.84 3.44
N ALA A 78 -7.19 -55.64 3.82
CA ALA A 78 -6.78 -55.50 5.23
C ALA A 78 -7.31 -54.20 5.84
N ALA A 79 -7.29 -53.10 5.08
CA ALA A 79 -7.93 -51.86 5.49
C ALA A 79 -8.32 -50.99 4.29
N VAL A 80 -9.41 -50.25 4.43
CA VAL A 80 -9.75 -49.13 3.55
C VAL A 80 -9.52 -47.84 4.31
N ILE A 81 -8.66 -46.96 3.83
CA ILE A 81 -8.40 -45.64 4.40
C ILE A 81 -9.09 -44.59 3.54
N HIS A 82 -10.17 -44.01 4.06
CA HIS A 82 -10.99 -43.04 3.35
C HIS A 82 -10.58 -41.60 3.73
N LEU A 83 -9.76 -40.97 2.87
CA LEU A 83 -9.26 -39.59 3.06
C LEU A 83 -9.91 -38.58 2.11
N ALA A 84 -10.44 -39.06 0.98
CA ALA A 84 -11.06 -38.20 -0.02
C ALA A 84 -12.28 -37.46 0.55
N ALA A 85 -12.25 -36.14 0.46
CA ALA A 85 -13.35 -35.26 0.81
C ALA A 85 -13.19 -33.93 0.07
N TYR A 86 -14.30 -33.31 -0.30
CA TYR A 86 -14.36 -31.88 -0.61
C TYR A 86 -14.21 -31.06 0.67
N PHE A 87 -13.37 -30.02 0.62
CA PHE A 87 -13.11 -29.10 1.71
C PHE A 87 -12.98 -27.68 1.17
N ASP A 88 -13.77 -26.77 1.73
CA ASP A 88 -13.70 -25.34 1.45
C ASP A 88 -13.83 -24.55 2.75
N PHE A 89 -12.94 -23.58 2.94
CA PHE A 89 -12.87 -22.75 4.15
C PHE A 89 -13.74 -21.49 4.08
N SER A 90 -14.48 -21.28 2.97
CA SER A 90 -15.42 -20.16 2.82
C SER A 90 -16.53 -20.13 3.88
N GLY A 91 -16.85 -21.30 4.47
CA GLY A 91 -17.98 -21.50 5.37
C GLY A 91 -19.33 -21.57 4.68
N GLU A 92 -19.37 -21.46 3.35
CA GLU A 92 -20.60 -21.57 2.55
C GLU A 92 -20.97 -23.04 2.32
N GLU A 93 -22.27 -23.29 2.20
CA GLU A 93 -22.78 -24.60 1.83
C GLU A 93 -22.52 -24.84 0.33
N SER A 94 -21.92 -25.98 0.00
CA SER A 94 -21.65 -26.40 -1.37
C SER A 94 -22.35 -27.74 -1.63
N PRO A 95 -23.00 -27.94 -2.79
CA PRO A 95 -23.55 -29.23 -3.18
C PRO A 95 -22.50 -30.35 -3.13
N LEU A 96 -21.22 -30.02 -3.36
CA LEU A 96 -20.10 -30.96 -3.31
C LEU A 96 -19.89 -31.58 -1.92
N TYR A 97 -20.32 -30.91 -0.84
CA TYR A 97 -20.30 -31.53 0.49
C TYR A 97 -21.25 -32.72 0.56
N ASP A 98 -22.42 -32.63 -0.07
CA ASP A 98 -23.37 -33.73 -0.09
C ASP A 98 -22.95 -34.79 -1.11
N GLU A 99 -22.64 -34.38 -2.34
CA GLU A 99 -22.29 -35.27 -3.45
C GLU A 99 -21.01 -36.08 -3.17
N VAL A 100 -19.95 -35.44 -2.67
CA VAL A 100 -18.64 -36.08 -2.48
C VAL A 100 -18.49 -36.64 -1.07
N ASN A 101 -18.76 -35.84 -0.03
CA ASN A 101 -18.46 -36.29 1.35
C ASN A 101 -19.52 -37.26 1.88
N VAL A 102 -20.80 -37.03 1.58
CA VAL A 102 -21.89 -37.85 2.14
C VAL A 102 -22.23 -39.00 1.22
N GLU A 103 -22.72 -38.70 0.01
CA GLU A 103 -23.13 -39.73 -0.96
C GLU A 103 -21.93 -40.44 -1.59
N GLY A 104 -20.80 -39.75 -1.79
CA GLY A 104 -19.56 -40.42 -2.22
C GLY A 104 -19.04 -41.45 -1.21
N THR A 105 -19.15 -41.15 0.09
CA THR A 105 -18.86 -42.14 1.16
C THR A 105 -19.84 -43.32 1.10
N ARG A 106 -21.13 -43.05 0.88
CA ARG A 106 -22.15 -44.10 0.69
C ARG A 106 -21.78 -45.02 -0.48
N ASN A 107 -21.46 -44.44 -1.64
CA ASN A 107 -21.12 -45.15 -2.86
C ASN A 107 -19.93 -46.08 -2.64
N LEU A 108 -18.90 -45.60 -1.93
CA LEU A 108 -17.73 -46.39 -1.58
C LEU A 108 -18.09 -47.58 -0.69
N ILE A 109 -18.82 -47.35 0.41
CA ILE A 109 -19.18 -48.42 1.36
C ILE A 109 -20.06 -49.47 0.69
N GLU A 110 -21.04 -49.06 -0.11
CA GLU A 110 -21.89 -50.00 -0.85
C GLU A 110 -21.09 -50.84 -1.84
N ALA A 111 -20.12 -50.25 -2.54
CA ALA A 111 -19.25 -50.99 -3.47
C ALA A 111 -18.29 -51.96 -2.73
N LEU A 112 -17.88 -51.63 -1.51
CA LEU A 112 -17.01 -52.48 -0.69
C LEU A 112 -17.70 -53.72 -0.13
N LYS A 113 -19.04 -53.77 -0.08
CA LYS A 113 -19.80 -54.95 0.38
C LYS A 113 -19.55 -56.20 -0.47
N GLY A 114 -19.06 -56.03 -1.70
CA GLY A 114 -18.66 -57.14 -2.57
C GLY A 114 -17.27 -57.72 -2.25
N LEU A 115 -16.53 -57.13 -1.30
CA LEU A 115 -15.17 -57.49 -0.90
C LEU A 115 -15.14 -57.91 0.58
N GLU A 116 -14.11 -58.65 0.98
CA GLU A 116 -13.85 -58.99 2.38
C GLU A 116 -12.96 -57.91 2.99
N VAL A 117 -13.57 -56.90 3.62
CA VAL A 117 -12.88 -55.78 4.25
C VAL A 117 -12.74 -56.01 5.75
N GLU A 118 -11.50 -56.10 6.25
CA GLU A 118 -11.24 -56.31 7.69
C GLU A 118 -11.43 -55.03 8.52
N GLN A 119 -11.27 -53.85 7.91
CA GLN A 119 -11.43 -52.56 8.59
C GLN A 119 -11.67 -51.41 7.61
N PHE A 120 -12.57 -50.50 7.94
CA PHE A 120 -12.74 -49.20 7.27
C PHE A 120 -12.31 -48.06 8.19
N VAL A 121 -11.30 -47.28 7.80
CA VAL A 121 -10.76 -46.15 8.56
C VAL A 121 -11.18 -44.85 7.89
N TYR A 122 -11.94 -44.02 8.60
CA TYR A 122 -12.41 -42.73 8.12
C TYR A 122 -11.63 -41.57 8.74
N SER A 123 -11.19 -40.63 7.90
CA SER A 123 -10.60 -39.37 8.33
C SER A 123 -11.70 -38.36 8.68
N GLY A 124 -12.16 -38.40 9.93
CA GLY A 124 -13.06 -37.43 10.53
C GLY A 124 -12.33 -36.18 11.03
N THR A 125 -13.00 -35.38 11.86
CA THR A 125 -12.43 -34.18 12.48
C THR A 125 -12.96 -34.00 13.89
N MET A 126 -12.14 -33.50 14.82
CA MET A 126 -12.60 -33.19 16.18
C MET A 126 -13.72 -32.13 16.22
N LEU A 127 -13.83 -31.31 15.17
CA LEU A 127 -14.83 -30.24 15.06
C LEU A 127 -16.27 -30.74 14.88
N VAL A 128 -16.49 -32.05 14.80
CA VAL A 128 -17.84 -32.64 14.85
C VAL A 128 -18.44 -32.56 16.25
N HIS A 129 -17.61 -32.51 17.28
CA HIS A 129 -18.05 -32.40 18.67
C HIS A 129 -18.41 -30.96 19.04
N ARG A 130 -19.28 -30.82 20.03
CA ARG A 130 -19.50 -29.54 20.72
C ARG A 130 -18.18 -29.04 21.30
N ALA A 131 -17.89 -27.76 21.11
CA ALA A 131 -16.74 -27.10 21.72
C ALA A 131 -16.78 -27.22 23.26
N GLY A 132 -15.61 -27.47 23.86
CA GLY A 132 -15.43 -27.51 25.30
C GLY A 132 -15.22 -26.11 25.89
N SER A 133 -14.55 -26.07 27.03
CA SER A 133 -14.13 -24.82 27.68
C SER A 133 -12.74 -25.01 28.28
N PRO A 134 -11.94 -23.95 28.47
CA PRO A 134 -10.62 -24.09 29.10
C PRO A 134 -10.67 -24.91 30.40
N GLY A 135 -9.84 -25.95 30.48
CA GLY A 135 -9.80 -26.90 31.59
C GLY A 135 -10.80 -28.07 31.51
N LEU A 136 -11.67 -28.12 30.49
CA LEU A 136 -12.61 -29.20 30.22
C LEU A 136 -12.35 -29.75 28.80
N PRO A 137 -11.45 -30.74 28.64
CA PRO A 137 -11.18 -31.34 27.34
C PRO A 137 -12.39 -32.11 26.82
N ILE A 138 -12.52 -32.19 25.50
CA ILE A 138 -13.52 -33.03 24.85
C ILE A 138 -13.07 -34.49 24.85
N THR A 139 -14.05 -35.40 24.85
CA THR A 139 -13.86 -36.85 24.78
C THR A 139 -14.68 -37.39 23.62
N GLU A 140 -14.51 -38.67 23.25
CA GLU A 140 -15.35 -39.28 22.21
C GLU A 140 -16.83 -39.39 22.59
N ALA A 141 -17.17 -39.20 23.87
CA ALA A 141 -18.54 -39.15 24.37
C ALA A 141 -19.14 -37.73 24.34
N THR A 142 -18.36 -36.70 24.03
CA THR A 142 -18.85 -35.33 23.88
C THR A 142 -19.88 -35.27 22.75
N GLU A 143 -20.99 -34.57 22.97
CA GLU A 143 -22.09 -34.46 22.01
C GLU A 143 -21.62 -34.00 20.62
N ILE A 144 -22.17 -34.59 19.57
CA ILE A 144 -21.91 -34.21 18.17
C ILE A 144 -22.77 -33.00 17.82
N ASP A 145 -22.14 -31.83 17.72
CA ASP A 145 -22.80 -30.52 17.56
C ASP A 145 -21.94 -29.59 16.67
N PRO A 146 -21.74 -29.94 15.38
CA PRO A 146 -20.84 -29.23 14.49
C PRO A 146 -21.31 -27.80 14.16
N GLY A 147 -20.45 -26.81 14.42
CA GLY A 147 -20.82 -25.38 14.31
C GLY A 147 -20.94 -24.81 12.90
N TRP A 148 -20.46 -25.49 11.86
CA TRP A 148 -20.44 -24.95 10.49
C TRP A 148 -20.44 -26.04 9.40
N ALA A 149 -20.57 -25.64 8.13
CA ALA A 149 -20.89 -26.53 7.00
C ALA A 149 -19.91 -27.70 6.83
N TYR A 150 -18.59 -27.48 6.98
CA TYR A 150 -17.60 -28.54 6.79
C TYR A 150 -17.73 -29.66 7.86
N PRO A 151 -17.66 -29.39 9.18
CA PRO A 151 -17.85 -30.43 10.18
C PRO A 151 -19.26 -31.04 10.14
N GLN A 152 -20.28 -30.28 9.74
CA GLN A 152 -21.62 -30.83 9.49
C GLN A 152 -21.61 -31.89 8.38
N SER A 153 -20.87 -31.68 7.29
CA SER A 153 -20.70 -32.69 6.23
C SER A 153 -19.97 -33.94 6.75
N LYS A 154 -18.95 -33.76 7.60
CA LYS A 154 -18.19 -34.87 8.19
C LYS A 154 -19.04 -35.70 9.15
N ALA A 155 -19.84 -35.06 10.01
CA ALA A 155 -20.78 -35.74 10.90
C ALA A 155 -21.87 -36.51 10.12
N ARG A 156 -22.39 -35.92 9.03
CA ARG A 156 -23.34 -36.62 8.13
C ARG A 156 -22.70 -37.84 7.46
N ALA A 157 -21.46 -37.74 7.00
CA ALA A 157 -20.74 -38.87 6.42
C ALA A 157 -20.52 -40.00 7.45
N GLU A 158 -20.20 -39.67 8.72
CA GLU A 158 -20.13 -40.67 9.79
C GLU A 158 -21.46 -41.38 10.02
N GLU A 159 -22.57 -40.64 9.98
CA GLU A 159 -23.90 -41.24 10.10
C GLU A 159 -24.20 -42.18 8.92
N VAL A 160 -23.84 -41.79 7.70
CA VAL A 160 -23.94 -42.66 6.52
C VAL A 160 -23.08 -43.91 6.69
N ILE A 161 -21.86 -43.79 7.20
CA ILE A 161 -20.99 -44.93 7.49
C ILE A 161 -21.69 -45.89 8.46
N ARG A 162 -22.20 -45.38 9.59
CA ARG A 162 -22.92 -46.20 10.60
C ARG A 162 -24.15 -46.89 10.01
N GLN A 163 -24.90 -46.22 9.14
CA GLN A 163 -26.11 -46.77 8.51
C GLN A 163 -25.83 -47.81 7.44
N THR A 164 -24.71 -47.71 6.71
CA THR A 164 -24.47 -48.51 5.50
C THR A 164 -23.42 -49.61 5.66
N ARG A 165 -22.54 -49.53 6.68
CA ARG A 165 -21.40 -50.46 6.84
C ARG A 165 -21.77 -51.92 7.03
N GLY A 166 -22.97 -52.22 7.50
CA GLY A 166 -23.34 -53.59 7.91
C GLY A 166 -22.42 -54.09 9.01
N ASP A 167 -21.83 -55.29 8.83
CA ASP A 167 -20.91 -55.90 9.80
C ASP A 167 -19.45 -55.45 9.61
N MET A 168 -19.16 -54.52 8.69
CA MET A 168 -17.81 -54.05 8.43
C MET A 168 -17.26 -53.25 9.64
N PRO A 169 -16.12 -53.66 10.23
CA PRO A 169 -15.51 -52.92 11.33
C PRO A 169 -15.08 -51.53 10.89
N VAL A 170 -15.34 -50.52 11.71
CA VAL A 170 -15.06 -49.12 11.39
C VAL A 170 -14.23 -48.41 12.46
N VAL A 171 -13.27 -47.60 12.02
CA VAL A 171 -12.52 -46.66 12.84
C VAL A 171 -12.78 -45.24 12.35
N LEU A 172 -13.33 -44.39 13.20
CA LEU A 172 -13.55 -42.97 12.95
C LEU A 172 -12.47 -42.19 13.69
N LEU A 173 -11.47 -41.70 12.95
CA LEU A 173 -10.39 -40.90 13.51
C LEU A 173 -10.79 -39.42 13.48
N HIS A 174 -11.06 -38.86 14.65
CA HIS A 174 -11.43 -37.44 14.81
C HIS A 174 -10.16 -36.62 14.95
N LEU A 175 -9.63 -36.19 13.80
CA LEU A 175 -8.34 -35.51 13.72
C LEU A 175 -8.42 -34.03 14.14
N ALA A 176 -7.38 -33.57 14.84
CA ALA A 176 -7.15 -32.16 15.14
C ALA A 176 -6.54 -31.39 13.94
N GLY A 177 -6.26 -30.09 14.12
CA GLY A 177 -5.74 -29.23 13.05
C GLY A 177 -4.33 -29.64 12.61
N LEU A 178 -4.15 -30.02 11.34
CA LEU A 178 -2.87 -30.50 10.83
C LEU A 178 -1.82 -29.39 10.67
N TYR A 179 -0.57 -29.71 11.01
CA TYR A 179 0.59 -28.89 10.71
C TYR A 179 1.87 -29.74 10.53
N ASP A 180 2.88 -29.14 9.93
CA ASP A 180 4.28 -29.54 9.97
C ASP A 180 5.16 -28.27 10.04
N GLU A 181 6.47 -28.40 9.90
CA GLU A 181 7.40 -27.26 9.93
C GLU A 181 7.15 -26.24 8.79
N MET A 182 6.42 -26.62 7.74
CA MET A 182 6.26 -25.83 6.52
C MET A 182 4.82 -25.37 6.27
N THR A 183 3.84 -26.22 6.58
CA THR A 183 2.42 -26.07 6.24
C THR A 183 1.56 -26.19 7.49
N ALA A 184 0.44 -25.46 7.49
CA ALA A 184 -0.56 -25.55 8.56
C ALA A 184 -1.97 -25.35 8.02
N VAL A 185 -2.96 -25.69 8.84
CA VAL A 185 -4.36 -25.31 8.58
C VAL A 185 -4.49 -23.79 8.35
N PRO A 186 -5.42 -23.36 7.47
CA PRO A 186 -5.55 -21.95 7.07
C PRO A 186 -5.64 -20.94 8.22
N THR A 187 -6.27 -21.32 9.33
CA THR A 187 -6.42 -20.45 10.51
C THR A 187 -5.08 -20.10 11.15
N LEU A 188 -4.18 -21.08 11.28
CA LEU A 188 -2.86 -20.90 11.87
C LEU A 188 -1.93 -20.17 10.89
N SER A 189 -1.94 -20.54 9.61
CA SER A 189 -1.09 -19.87 8.61
C SER A 189 -1.50 -18.41 8.40
N GLU A 190 -2.79 -18.06 8.37
CA GLU A 190 -3.27 -16.67 8.36
C GLU A 190 -2.93 -15.90 9.65
N GLN A 191 -2.88 -16.58 10.80
CA GLN A 191 -2.44 -15.95 12.04
C GLN A 191 -0.94 -15.62 11.99
N ILE A 192 -0.10 -16.57 11.56
CA ILE A 192 1.34 -16.36 11.36
C ILE A 192 1.57 -15.21 10.36
N ARG A 193 0.88 -15.24 9.21
CA ARG A 193 0.96 -14.20 8.17
C ARG A 193 0.63 -12.81 8.71
N ARG A 194 -0.49 -12.66 9.43
CA ARG A 194 -0.91 -11.37 10.01
C ARG A 194 0.11 -10.82 11.00
N VAL A 195 0.71 -11.69 11.83
CA VAL A 195 1.79 -11.29 12.74
C VAL A 195 3.03 -10.87 11.95
N TYR A 196 3.45 -11.67 10.96
CA TYR A 196 4.60 -11.41 10.09
C TYR A 196 4.52 -10.05 9.38
N GLU A 197 3.36 -9.74 8.80
CA GLU A 197 3.14 -8.49 8.08
C GLU A 197 2.82 -7.29 8.99
N ARG A 198 2.71 -7.49 10.31
CA ARG A 198 2.19 -6.50 11.27
C ARG A 198 0.83 -5.94 10.85
N ASP A 199 -0.03 -6.79 10.31
CA ASP A 199 -1.41 -6.44 10.00
C ASP A 199 -2.08 -5.95 11.31
N PRO A 200 -2.75 -4.79 11.34
CA PRO A 200 -3.45 -4.32 12.54
C PRO A 200 -4.37 -5.36 13.18
N LYS A 201 -4.96 -6.27 12.38
CA LYS A 201 -5.82 -7.36 12.86
C LYS A 201 -5.06 -8.41 13.67
N SER A 202 -3.73 -8.50 13.55
CA SER A 202 -2.90 -9.38 14.41
C SER A 202 -2.99 -9.01 15.88
N HIS A 203 -3.39 -7.79 16.20
CA HIS A 203 -3.61 -7.31 17.57
C HIS A 203 -5.08 -7.37 18.00
N ALA A 204 -5.98 -7.97 17.22
CA ALA A 204 -7.41 -8.01 17.52
C ALA A 204 -7.93 -9.46 17.53
N TYR A 205 -8.68 -9.81 18.58
CA TYR A 205 -9.35 -11.11 18.70
C TYR A 205 -10.75 -10.93 19.28
N SER A 206 -11.73 -11.69 18.79
CA SER A 206 -13.13 -11.52 19.19
C SER A 206 -13.61 -12.44 20.31
N GLY A 207 -12.80 -13.43 20.69
CA GLY A 207 -13.10 -14.40 21.74
C GLY A 207 -12.22 -14.25 22.98
N SER A 208 -12.34 -15.20 23.90
CA SER A 208 -11.49 -15.32 25.08
C SER A 208 -10.06 -15.65 24.70
N LEU A 209 -9.09 -14.94 25.29
CA LEU A 209 -7.67 -15.18 25.02
C LEU A 209 -7.15 -16.53 25.54
N GLU A 210 -7.94 -17.20 26.38
CA GLU A 210 -7.65 -18.51 26.97
C GLU A 210 -8.15 -19.68 26.11
N THR A 211 -8.98 -19.42 25.10
CA THR A 211 -9.47 -20.46 24.19
C THR A 211 -8.44 -20.76 23.11
N GLY A 212 -8.58 -21.92 22.48
CA GLY A 212 -7.57 -22.51 21.61
C GLY A 212 -8.07 -23.81 21.03
N GLN A 213 -7.38 -24.30 20.00
CA GLN A 213 -7.70 -25.57 19.36
C GLN A 213 -6.50 -26.49 19.44
N SER A 214 -6.75 -27.80 19.59
CA SER A 214 -5.72 -28.81 19.46
C SER A 214 -5.23 -28.89 18.01
N PHE A 215 -3.95 -29.23 17.88
CA PHE A 215 -3.28 -29.43 16.60
C PHE A 215 -2.69 -30.84 16.55
N LEU A 216 -2.33 -31.29 15.35
CA LEU A 216 -1.76 -32.61 15.11
C LEU A 216 -0.62 -32.50 14.11
N HIS A 217 0.58 -32.87 14.54
CA HIS A 217 1.72 -32.93 13.64
C HIS A 217 1.54 -34.03 12.58
N ARG A 218 1.96 -33.77 11.34
CA ARG A 218 1.80 -34.69 10.21
C ARG A 218 2.37 -36.09 10.48
N ASP A 219 3.55 -36.17 11.10
CA ASP A 219 4.18 -37.46 11.39
C ASP A 219 3.43 -38.25 12.47
N ASP A 220 2.86 -37.54 13.46
CA ASP A 220 2.08 -38.17 14.54
C ASP A 220 0.72 -38.65 14.01
N MET A 221 0.11 -37.90 13.09
CA MET A 221 -1.06 -38.37 12.33
C MET A 221 -0.74 -39.67 11.59
N VAL A 222 0.38 -39.73 10.87
CA VAL A 222 0.77 -40.94 10.12
C VAL A 222 0.97 -42.12 11.06
N ASP A 223 1.62 -41.93 12.21
CA ASP A 223 1.78 -42.97 13.24
C ASP A 223 0.41 -43.47 13.77
N ALA A 224 -0.56 -42.58 13.95
CA ALA A 224 -1.91 -42.94 14.39
C ALA A 224 -2.64 -43.86 13.39
N PHE A 225 -2.66 -43.48 12.11
CA PHE A 225 -3.28 -44.30 11.05
C PHE A 225 -2.59 -45.66 10.93
N VAL A 226 -1.27 -45.68 10.95
CA VAL A 226 -0.48 -46.90 10.91
C VAL A 226 -0.87 -47.84 12.05
N ARG A 227 -0.95 -47.34 13.28
CA ARG A 227 -1.33 -48.15 14.45
C ARG A 227 -2.77 -48.62 14.39
N ALA A 228 -3.68 -47.81 13.87
CA ALA A 228 -5.08 -48.19 13.69
C ALA A 228 -5.22 -49.40 12.74
N VAL A 229 -4.44 -49.42 11.65
CA VAL A 229 -4.39 -50.54 10.70
C VAL A 229 -3.68 -51.77 11.28
N ASP A 230 -2.55 -51.57 11.94
CA ASP A 230 -1.78 -52.67 12.53
C ASP A 230 -2.55 -53.38 13.66
N ARG A 231 -3.35 -52.63 14.43
CA ARG A 231 -4.16 -53.14 15.55
C ARG A 231 -5.59 -53.48 15.18
N ARG A 232 -5.94 -53.53 13.89
CA ARG A 232 -7.32 -53.74 13.42
C ARG A 232 -8.05 -54.93 14.03
N ALA A 233 -7.33 -56.01 14.34
CA ALA A 233 -7.90 -57.22 14.97
C ALA A 233 -8.21 -57.05 16.47
N ASP A 234 -7.59 -56.09 17.14
CA ASP A 234 -7.75 -55.80 18.57
C ASP A 234 -8.77 -54.67 18.83
N LEU A 235 -9.20 -53.98 17.78
CA LEU A 235 -10.14 -52.86 17.89
C LEU A 235 -11.59 -53.35 17.95
N PRO A 236 -12.48 -52.62 18.65
CA PRO A 236 -13.91 -52.93 18.63
C PRO A 236 -14.49 -52.75 17.21
N GLU A 237 -15.64 -53.35 16.94
CA GLU A 237 -16.34 -53.22 15.65
C GLU A 237 -16.60 -51.76 15.24
N GLU A 238 -16.74 -50.86 16.22
CA GLU A 238 -16.76 -49.41 16.02
C GLU A 238 -15.83 -48.72 17.01
N ALA A 239 -14.78 -48.09 16.49
CA ALA A 239 -13.84 -47.29 17.27
C ALA A 239 -13.88 -45.83 16.83
N VAL A 240 -14.41 -44.95 17.68
CA VAL A 240 -14.23 -43.49 17.53
C VAL A 240 -13.00 -43.11 18.34
N ILE A 241 -12.07 -42.34 17.79
CA ILE A 241 -10.81 -41.99 18.49
C ILE A 241 -10.42 -40.55 18.18
N LEU A 242 -10.25 -39.73 19.21
CA LEU A 242 -9.67 -38.39 19.08
C LEU A 242 -8.16 -38.49 18.90
N ILE A 243 -7.64 -37.84 17.85
CA ILE A 243 -6.20 -37.84 17.52
C ILE A 243 -5.73 -36.38 17.39
N GLY A 244 -4.87 -35.96 18.30
CA GLY A 244 -4.30 -34.63 18.37
C GLY A 244 -3.45 -34.45 19.63
N GLU A 245 -2.90 -33.27 19.81
CA GLU A 245 -2.26 -32.84 21.06
C GLU A 245 -3.31 -32.70 22.17
N GLU A 246 -3.00 -33.11 23.41
CA GLU A 246 -3.93 -32.97 24.54
C GLU A 246 -4.22 -31.50 24.87
N ASP A 247 -3.15 -30.70 24.88
CA ASP A 247 -3.21 -29.29 25.18
C ASP A 247 -3.61 -28.49 23.93
N ALA A 248 -4.50 -27.52 24.12
CA ALA A 248 -4.88 -26.57 23.10
C ALA A 248 -4.20 -25.25 23.39
N VAL A 249 -3.22 -24.87 22.57
CA VAL A 249 -2.44 -23.66 22.77
C VAL A 249 -3.37 -22.43 22.82
N PRO A 250 -3.42 -21.69 23.94
CA PRO A 250 -4.29 -20.51 24.06
C PRO A 250 -3.93 -19.44 23.04
N TYR A 251 -4.94 -18.69 22.57
CA TYR A 251 -4.73 -17.66 21.55
C TYR A 251 -3.69 -16.60 21.96
N ALA A 252 -3.74 -16.11 23.21
CA ALA A 252 -2.76 -15.14 23.71
C ALA A 252 -1.33 -15.70 23.74
N GLU A 253 -1.19 -16.99 24.07
CA GLU A 253 0.09 -17.66 24.07
C GLU A 253 0.67 -17.77 22.66
N LEU A 254 -0.15 -18.23 21.71
CA LEU A 254 0.22 -18.35 20.31
C LEU A 254 0.68 -16.99 19.75
N GLN A 255 -0.07 -15.92 20.03
CA GLN A 255 0.28 -14.55 19.64
C GLN A 255 1.62 -14.09 20.25
N ARG A 256 1.85 -14.38 21.53
CA ARG A 256 3.09 -14.03 22.23
C ARG A 256 4.30 -14.77 21.65
N ILE A 257 4.17 -16.08 21.40
CA ILE A 257 5.24 -16.88 20.79
C ILE A 257 5.56 -16.31 19.41
N LEU A 258 4.56 -16.12 18.54
CA LEU A 258 4.77 -15.57 17.20
C LEU A 258 5.37 -14.16 17.22
N GLY A 259 4.89 -13.27 18.10
CA GLY A 259 5.42 -11.92 18.26
C GLY A 259 6.88 -11.90 18.71
N ARG A 260 7.28 -12.84 19.56
CA ARG A 260 8.68 -13.01 20.00
C ARG A 260 9.55 -13.58 18.88
N GLU A 261 9.16 -14.69 18.26
CA GLU A 261 9.98 -15.37 17.24
C GLU A 261 10.12 -14.55 15.97
N ILE A 262 9.06 -13.84 15.54
CA ILE A 262 9.09 -13.07 14.29
C ILE A 262 9.75 -11.70 14.49
N HIS A 263 9.40 -10.99 15.56
CA HIS A 263 9.75 -9.57 15.75
C HIS A 263 10.66 -9.29 16.94
N GLY A 264 11.08 -10.30 17.69
CA GLY A 264 11.83 -10.13 18.94
C GLY A 264 11.05 -9.38 20.02
N SER A 265 9.72 -9.37 19.96
CA SER A 265 8.85 -8.57 20.82
C SER A 265 8.21 -9.43 21.91
N GLU A 266 8.62 -9.23 23.16
CA GLU A 266 7.97 -9.87 24.33
C GLU A 266 6.54 -9.33 24.56
N ASP A 267 6.27 -8.07 24.19
CA ASP A 267 5.01 -7.38 24.46
C ASP A 267 4.04 -7.37 23.26
N TRP A 268 3.83 -8.51 22.60
CA TRP A 268 2.83 -8.60 21.53
C TRP A 268 1.41 -8.63 22.09
N SER A 269 0.86 -7.44 22.38
CA SER A 269 -0.45 -7.29 23.01
C SER A 269 -1.61 -7.63 22.05
N THR A 270 -2.55 -8.47 22.49
CA THR A 270 -3.80 -8.73 21.78
C THR A 270 -4.96 -8.04 22.49
N LEU A 271 -5.74 -7.26 21.74
CA LEU A 271 -6.94 -6.59 22.20
C LEU A 271 -8.16 -7.49 21.96
N VAL A 272 -8.97 -7.66 23.00
CA VAL A 272 -10.27 -8.33 22.88
C VAL A 272 -11.28 -7.34 22.32
N VAL A 273 -11.82 -7.64 21.16
CA VAL A 273 -12.84 -6.84 20.48
C VAL A 273 -14.21 -7.47 20.72
N PRO A 274 -15.20 -6.76 21.28
CA PRO A 274 -16.53 -7.32 21.50
C PRO A 274 -17.13 -7.91 20.21
N LYS A 275 -17.68 -9.13 20.28
CA LYS A 275 -18.22 -9.87 19.13
C LYS A 275 -19.13 -9.04 18.20
N PRO A 276 -20.10 -8.23 18.69
CA PRO A 276 -20.95 -7.44 17.80
C PRO A 276 -20.18 -6.41 16.98
N ILE A 277 -19.13 -5.81 17.57
CA ILE A 277 -18.27 -4.83 16.89
C ILE A 277 -17.40 -5.54 15.86
N ALA A 278 -16.82 -6.69 16.23
CA ALA A 278 -16.03 -7.51 15.32
C ALA A 278 -16.89 -7.98 14.13
N ALA A 279 -18.12 -8.47 14.39
CA ALA A 279 -19.03 -8.98 13.37
C ALA A 279 -19.47 -7.88 12.40
N ALA A 280 -19.82 -6.70 12.94
CA ALA A 280 -20.10 -5.52 12.12
C ALA A 280 -18.89 -5.12 11.27
N GLY A 281 -17.69 -5.11 11.85
CA GLY A 281 -16.45 -4.81 11.13
C GLY A 281 -16.16 -5.78 9.99
N ALA A 282 -16.27 -7.10 10.22
CA ALA A 282 -16.08 -8.13 9.21
C ALA A 282 -17.14 -8.06 8.10
N TRP A 283 -18.40 -7.78 8.47
CA TRP A 283 -19.49 -7.58 7.51
C TRP A 283 -19.24 -6.35 6.62
N VAL A 284 -18.90 -5.20 7.22
CA VAL A 284 -18.57 -3.97 6.47
C VAL A 284 -17.41 -4.23 5.52
N GLN A 285 -16.34 -4.90 5.99
CA GLN A 285 -15.18 -5.18 5.17
C GLN A 285 -15.52 -6.09 3.99
N THR A 286 -16.32 -7.13 4.21
CA THR A 286 -16.80 -8.03 3.15
C THR A 286 -17.66 -7.29 2.12
N LYS A 287 -18.47 -6.33 2.56
CA LYS A 287 -19.30 -5.49 1.67
C LYS A 287 -18.52 -4.40 0.96
N ALA A 288 -17.40 -3.96 1.54
CA ALA A 288 -16.55 -2.92 0.98
C ALA A 288 -15.51 -3.45 -0.01
N GLU A 289 -15.31 -4.76 -0.09
CA GLU A 289 -14.38 -5.38 -1.05
C GLU A 289 -14.56 -4.86 -2.49
N PRO A 290 -15.78 -4.73 -3.05
CA PRO A 290 -15.95 -4.19 -4.41
C PRO A 290 -15.56 -2.71 -4.56
N LEU A 291 -15.36 -1.99 -3.45
CA LEU A 291 -14.96 -0.58 -3.43
C LEU A 291 -13.47 -0.40 -3.17
N VAL A 292 -12.80 -1.38 -2.57
CA VAL A 292 -11.36 -1.35 -2.36
C VAL A 292 -10.69 -1.66 -3.69
N PRO A 293 -9.78 -0.81 -4.20
CA PRO A 293 -9.10 -1.12 -5.45
C PRO A 293 -8.20 -2.36 -5.30
N ASP A 294 -8.26 -3.28 -6.27
CA ASP A 294 -7.43 -4.50 -6.37
C ASP A 294 -5.93 -4.22 -6.21
N ASP A 295 -5.49 -3.00 -6.53
CA ASP A 295 -4.13 -2.52 -6.30
C ASP A 295 -3.67 -2.58 -4.82
N PHE A 296 -4.60 -2.70 -3.87
CA PHE A 296 -4.32 -2.77 -2.43
C PHE A 296 -4.52 -4.15 -1.82
N ASP A 297 -5.59 -4.84 -2.19
CA ASP A 297 -6.04 -6.11 -1.60
C ASP A 297 -5.94 -7.30 -2.56
N GLN A 298 -5.47 -7.08 -3.79
CA GLN A 298 -5.25 -8.11 -4.80
C GLN A 298 -6.53 -8.85 -5.23
N GLY A 299 -7.70 -8.22 -5.04
CA GLY A 299 -8.99 -8.83 -5.34
C GLY A 299 -9.35 -9.98 -4.39
N GLU A 300 -8.72 -10.04 -3.21
CA GLU A 300 -9.01 -11.08 -2.22
C GLU A 300 -10.08 -10.64 -1.22
N ALA A 301 -11.14 -11.45 -1.13
CA ALA A 301 -12.11 -11.29 -0.08
C ALA A 301 -11.45 -11.48 1.31
N PRO A 302 -11.83 -10.68 2.33
CA PRO A 302 -11.25 -10.81 3.67
C PRO A 302 -11.39 -12.24 4.22
N PHE A 303 -10.29 -12.80 4.75
CA PHE A 303 -10.29 -14.14 5.34
C PHE A 303 -11.26 -14.26 6.53
N ILE A 304 -11.27 -13.26 7.42
CA ILE A 304 -12.17 -13.26 8.60
C ILE A 304 -13.60 -13.05 8.13
N LYS A 305 -14.43 -14.09 8.25
CA LYS A 305 -15.86 -14.05 7.97
C LYS A 305 -16.69 -13.90 9.25
N PRO A 306 -17.94 -13.42 9.16
CA PRO A 306 -18.83 -13.29 10.33
C PRO A 306 -18.99 -14.58 11.15
N PHE A 307 -19.14 -15.75 10.52
CA PHE A 307 -19.32 -17.02 11.26
C PHE A 307 -18.11 -17.39 12.13
N MET A 308 -16.90 -17.01 11.72
CA MET A 308 -15.67 -17.27 12.49
C MET A 308 -15.65 -16.48 13.81
N ILE A 309 -16.40 -15.36 13.88
CA ILE A 309 -16.48 -14.52 15.07
C ILE A 309 -17.37 -15.18 16.12
N ASP A 310 -18.45 -15.83 15.70
CA ASP A 310 -19.34 -16.56 16.60
C ASP A 310 -18.57 -17.71 17.28
N MET A 311 -17.77 -18.43 16.50
CA MET A 311 -16.90 -19.55 16.93
C MET A 311 -15.63 -19.13 17.67
N SER A 312 -15.36 -17.83 17.83
CA SER A 312 -14.08 -17.38 18.41
C SER A 312 -13.88 -17.74 19.89
N ASP A 313 -14.93 -18.19 20.60
CA ASP A 313 -14.79 -18.73 21.97
C ASP A 313 -14.67 -20.25 22.00
N ASP A 314 -14.70 -20.93 20.85
CA ASP A 314 -14.65 -22.38 20.81
C ASP A 314 -13.28 -22.87 21.31
N HIS A 315 -13.31 -23.84 22.24
CA HIS A 315 -12.12 -24.45 22.80
C HIS A 315 -12.12 -25.97 22.57
N TYR A 316 -11.04 -26.50 22.01
CA TYR A 316 -10.90 -27.91 21.67
C TYR A 316 -9.58 -28.48 22.23
N ALA A 317 -9.49 -28.61 23.56
CA ALA A 317 -8.50 -29.50 24.20
C ALA A 317 -9.03 -30.95 24.17
N LEU A 318 -8.13 -31.93 24.10
CA LEU A 318 -8.50 -33.32 23.85
C LEU A 318 -8.12 -34.24 25.03
N ASP A 319 -9.01 -35.16 25.38
CA ASP A 319 -8.65 -36.36 26.14
C ASP A 319 -8.28 -37.47 25.15
N ILE A 320 -7.00 -37.82 25.07
CA ILE A 320 -6.50 -38.87 24.16
C ILE A 320 -6.40 -40.26 24.84
N GLY A 321 -7.08 -40.46 25.97
CA GLY A 321 -7.05 -41.73 26.72
C GLY A 321 -7.47 -42.94 25.88
N ARG A 322 -8.40 -42.75 24.92
CA ARG A 322 -8.81 -43.80 23.99
C ARG A 322 -7.73 -44.11 22.94
N ALA A 323 -7.02 -43.10 22.43
CA ALA A 323 -5.88 -43.30 21.53
C ALA A 323 -4.73 -44.06 22.22
N ARG A 324 -4.45 -43.74 23.50
CA ARG A 324 -3.47 -44.48 24.32
C ARG A 324 -3.88 -45.94 24.54
N SER A 325 -5.12 -46.17 24.95
CA SER A 325 -5.58 -47.52 25.32
C SER A 325 -5.77 -48.45 24.11
N LEU A 326 -6.35 -47.93 23.01
CA LEU A 326 -6.65 -48.74 21.83
C LEU A 326 -5.48 -48.80 20.85
N LEU A 327 -4.74 -47.70 20.65
CA LEU A 327 -3.67 -47.61 19.65
C LEU A 327 -2.26 -47.58 20.26
N GLY A 328 -2.13 -47.46 21.59
CA GLY A 328 -0.83 -47.20 22.23
C GLY A 328 -0.16 -45.93 21.72
N TRP A 329 -0.96 -44.98 21.23
CA TRP A 329 -0.50 -43.78 20.54
C TRP A 329 -0.53 -42.57 21.47
N GLU A 330 0.50 -41.73 21.34
CA GLU A 330 0.62 -40.42 21.96
C GLU A 330 1.34 -39.49 20.96
N PRO A 331 1.03 -38.19 20.93
CA PRO A 331 1.75 -37.22 20.10
C PRO A 331 3.22 -37.14 20.57
N LYS A 332 4.15 -37.09 19.61
CA LYS A 332 5.59 -36.94 19.86
C LYS A 332 6.07 -35.51 19.60
N HIS A 333 5.27 -34.73 18.89
CA HIS A 333 5.51 -33.33 18.56
C HIS A 333 4.50 -32.44 19.29
N SER A 334 4.88 -31.18 19.50
CA SER A 334 3.98 -30.17 20.02
C SER A 334 4.04 -28.90 19.17
N LEU A 335 2.90 -28.23 19.00
CA LEU A 335 2.85 -27.01 18.20
C LEU A 335 3.76 -25.94 18.82
N ARG A 336 3.75 -25.83 20.15
CA ARG A 336 4.62 -24.90 20.91
C ARG A 336 6.09 -25.01 20.52
N GLU A 337 6.61 -26.21 20.41
CA GLU A 337 8.02 -26.47 20.13
C GLU A 337 8.33 -26.37 18.64
N THR A 338 7.33 -26.54 17.77
CA THR A 338 7.47 -26.49 16.31
C THR A 338 7.35 -25.06 15.75
N LEU A 339 6.61 -24.17 16.43
CA LEU A 339 6.42 -22.77 16.01
C LEU A 339 7.72 -22.00 15.69
N PRO A 340 8.80 -22.09 16.50
CA PRO A 340 10.06 -21.42 16.16
C PRO A 340 10.66 -21.90 14.83
N GLU A 341 10.57 -23.19 14.53
CA GLU A 341 11.04 -23.75 13.27
C GLU A 341 10.15 -23.32 12.10
N MET A 342 8.82 -23.28 12.27
CA MET A 342 7.91 -22.74 11.25
C MET A 342 8.23 -21.28 10.91
N VAL A 343 8.49 -20.46 11.93
CA VAL A 343 8.89 -19.06 11.75
C VAL A 343 10.25 -18.97 11.07
N ARG A 344 11.21 -19.82 11.42
CA ARG A 344 12.50 -19.87 10.72
C ARG A 344 12.33 -20.18 9.23
N ARG A 345 11.50 -21.17 8.88
CA ARG A 345 11.19 -21.50 7.47
C ARG A 345 10.54 -20.33 6.73
N LEU A 346 9.62 -19.62 7.39
CA LEU A 346 9.00 -18.40 6.85
C LEU A 346 10.04 -17.31 6.58
N LYS A 347 10.99 -17.08 7.49
CA LYS A 347 12.01 -16.04 7.34
C LYS A 347 13.07 -16.42 6.29
N ASP A 348 13.46 -17.68 6.23
CA ASP A 348 14.47 -18.19 5.29
C ASP A 348 13.99 -18.12 3.83
N ASP A 349 12.72 -18.48 3.56
CA ASP A 349 12.10 -18.34 2.24
C ASP A 349 10.61 -17.96 2.36
N PRO A 350 10.31 -16.66 2.50
CA PRO A 350 8.94 -16.21 2.64
C PRO A 350 8.10 -16.53 1.40
N ALA A 351 8.68 -16.54 0.21
CA ALA A 351 7.94 -16.80 -1.02
C ALA A 351 7.44 -18.26 -1.07
N ALA A 352 8.33 -19.21 -0.80
CA ALA A 352 7.98 -20.63 -0.72
C ALA A 352 7.01 -20.91 0.44
N TRP A 353 7.15 -20.21 1.57
CA TRP A 353 6.24 -20.38 2.70
C TRP A 353 4.81 -19.96 2.38
N TYR A 354 4.63 -18.82 1.73
CA TYR A 354 3.31 -18.36 1.29
C TYR A 354 2.69 -19.32 0.27
N GLU A 355 3.48 -19.81 -0.70
CA GLU A 355 3.01 -20.80 -1.68
C GLU A 355 2.60 -22.12 -1.03
N ALA A 356 3.42 -22.65 -0.11
CA ALA A 356 3.15 -23.89 0.60
C ALA A 356 1.84 -23.82 1.43
N ASN A 357 1.53 -22.63 1.95
CA ASN A 357 0.31 -22.38 2.73
C ASN A 357 -0.85 -21.83 1.87
N ARG A 358 -0.70 -21.74 0.55
CA ARG A 358 -1.70 -21.22 -0.40
C ARG A 358 -2.19 -19.80 -0.03
N LEU A 359 -1.26 -18.98 0.45
CA LEU A 359 -1.50 -17.59 0.81
C LEU A 359 -1.05 -16.67 -0.32
N THR A 360 -1.76 -15.57 -0.51
CA THR A 360 -1.36 -14.57 -1.49
C THR A 360 -0.16 -13.77 -1.00
N LYS A 361 0.91 -13.78 -1.80
CA LYS A 361 2.14 -13.05 -1.52
C LYS A 361 1.84 -11.54 -1.48
N PRO A 362 2.32 -10.77 -0.49
CA PRO A 362 2.17 -9.33 -0.51
C PRO A 362 3.00 -8.71 -1.64
N HIS A 363 2.58 -7.55 -2.18
CA HIS A 363 3.25 -6.91 -3.33
C HIS A 363 4.75 -6.66 -3.14
N TRP A 364 5.20 -6.35 -1.92
CA TRP A 364 6.62 -6.13 -1.65
C TRP A 364 7.44 -7.42 -1.84
N LEU A 365 6.85 -8.59 -1.52
CA LEU A 365 7.48 -9.89 -1.68
C LEU A 365 7.51 -10.31 -3.15
N GLN A 366 6.43 -10.10 -3.90
CA GLN A 366 6.40 -10.31 -5.35
C GLN A 366 7.46 -9.44 -6.07
N ALA A 367 7.59 -8.17 -5.64
CA ALA A 367 8.60 -7.27 -6.18
C ALA A 367 10.03 -7.68 -5.81
N ALA A 368 10.25 -8.27 -4.63
CA ALA A 368 11.55 -8.83 -4.25
C ALA A 368 11.91 -10.09 -5.07
N GLU A 369 10.95 -11.01 -5.24
CA GLU A 369 11.10 -12.26 -6.00
C GLU A 369 11.37 -12.00 -7.48
N SER A 370 10.58 -11.13 -8.11
CA SER A 370 10.77 -10.75 -9.53
C SER A 370 12.14 -10.11 -9.81
N ARG A 371 12.85 -9.65 -8.78
CA ARG A 371 14.22 -9.10 -8.87
C ARG A 371 15.30 -10.08 -8.43
N GLY A 372 14.94 -11.30 -8.04
CA GLY A 372 15.88 -12.30 -7.56
C GLY A 372 16.57 -11.91 -6.25
N ALA A 373 15.86 -11.21 -5.34
CA ALA A 373 16.38 -10.92 -4.01
C ALA A 373 16.74 -12.23 -3.29
N THR A 374 17.99 -12.36 -2.84
CA THR A 374 18.48 -13.57 -2.18
C THR A 374 17.91 -13.76 -0.78
N ASP A 375 17.53 -12.67 -0.11
CA ASP A 375 16.97 -12.67 1.24
C ASP A 375 15.89 -11.56 1.34
N PRO A 376 14.63 -11.88 1.00
CA PRO A 376 13.53 -10.92 1.07
C PRO A 376 13.21 -10.46 2.50
N ASP A 377 13.37 -11.32 3.51
CA ASP A 377 13.06 -10.96 4.89
C ASP A 377 14.05 -9.94 5.44
N ALA A 378 15.35 -10.06 5.12
CA ALA A 378 16.33 -9.04 5.48
C ALA A 378 16.02 -7.65 4.90
N LEU A 379 15.35 -7.56 3.74
CA LEU A 379 14.87 -6.28 3.20
C LEU A 379 13.74 -5.69 4.05
N ARG A 380 12.82 -6.54 4.54
CA ARG A 380 11.73 -6.14 5.45
C ARG A 380 12.29 -5.68 6.79
N GLU A 381 13.18 -6.47 7.41
CA GLU A 381 13.81 -6.14 8.69
C GLU A 381 14.62 -4.83 8.59
N ARG A 382 15.44 -4.67 7.54
CA ARG A 382 16.21 -3.44 7.31
C ARG A 382 15.31 -2.22 7.18
N HIS A 383 14.21 -2.32 6.43
CA HIS A 383 13.25 -1.22 6.30
C HIS A 383 12.67 -0.82 7.66
N GLU A 384 12.26 -1.80 8.46
CA GLU A 384 11.66 -1.57 9.76
C GLU A 384 12.68 -0.93 10.74
N ASP A 385 13.90 -1.44 10.78
CA ASP A 385 14.96 -0.94 11.66
C ASP A 385 15.39 0.48 11.29
N GLU A 386 15.54 0.78 10.00
CA GLU A 386 15.85 2.13 9.53
C GLU A 386 14.72 3.10 9.90
N ARG A 387 13.46 2.69 9.72
CA ARG A 387 12.30 3.51 10.08
C ARG A 387 12.23 3.77 11.59
N ARG A 388 12.44 2.74 12.42
CA ARG A 388 12.47 2.87 13.89
C ARG A 388 13.58 3.79 14.35
N ARG A 389 14.81 3.61 13.84
CA ARG A 389 15.96 4.47 14.17
C ARG A 389 15.73 5.91 13.76
N ALA A 390 15.27 6.14 12.53
CA ALA A 390 14.98 7.49 12.05
C ALA A 390 13.86 8.15 12.88
N HIS A 391 12.79 7.41 13.19
CA HIS A 391 11.69 7.92 14.02
C HIS A 391 12.15 8.29 15.44
N GLY A 392 13.00 7.45 16.05
CA GLY A 392 13.59 7.74 17.36
C GLY A 392 14.45 9.00 17.35
N ALA A 393 15.27 9.19 16.32
CA ALA A 393 16.09 10.40 16.15
C ALA A 393 15.26 11.68 15.92
N SER A 394 14.02 11.52 15.46
CA SER A 394 13.16 12.62 15.03
C SER A 394 11.94 12.87 15.93
N VAL A 395 11.80 12.12 17.03
CA VAL A 395 10.60 12.14 17.88
C VAL A 395 10.37 13.51 18.54
N TRP A 396 11.44 14.29 18.76
CA TRP A 396 11.40 15.65 19.30
C TRP A 396 10.45 16.57 18.52
N ALA A 397 10.28 16.36 17.22
CA ALA A 397 9.38 17.15 16.38
C ALA A 397 7.92 17.03 16.82
N GLN A 398 7.51 15.84 17.28
CA GLN A 398 6.15 15.62 17.78
C GLN A 398 5.91 16.35 19.12
N PHE A 399 6.94 16.45 19.97
CA PHE A 399 6.86 17.24 21.20
C PHE A 399 6.76 18.75 20.93
N LEU A 400 7.45 19.26 19.92
CA LEU A 400 7.27 20.65 19.50
C LEU A 400 5.86 20.89 18.98
N ASN A 401 5.29 19.97 18.19
CA ASN A 401 3.90 20.08 17.76
C ASN A 401 2.90 20.00 18.91
N LEU A 402 3.15 19.18 19.93
CA LEU A 402 2.33 19.20 21.16
C LEU A 402 2.34 20.59 21.81
N GLY A 403 3.52 21.21 21.91
CA GLY A 403 3.67 22.59 22.42
C GLY A 403 2.95 23.63 21.56
N LEU A 404 3.07 23.53 20.23
CA LEU A 404 2.37 24.42 19.30
C LEU A 404 0.85 24.23 19.35
N GLY A 405 0.37 23.00 19.51
CA GLY A 405 -1.05 22.73 19.68
C GLY A 405 -1.60 23.34 20.97
N ALA A 406 -0.86 23.25 22.08
CA ALA A 406 -1.22 23.92 23.33
C ALA A 406 -1.19 25.46 23.17
N TRP A 407 -0.20 25.99 22.46
CA TRP A 407 -0.15 27.42 22.10
C TRP A 407 -1.38 27.86 21.32
N LEU A 408 -1.82 27.11 20.32
CA LEU A 408 -3.00 27.44 19.50
C LEU A 408 -4.32 27.48 20.31
N ILE A 409 -4.41 26.69 21.38
CA ILE A 409 -5.56 26.73 22.30
C ILE A 409 -5.51 27.98 23.18
N ALA A 410 -4.31 28.36 23.64
CA ALA A 410 -4.11 29.47 24.56
C ALA A 410 -4.01 30.84 23.86
N CYS A 411 -3.60 30.88 22.59
CA CYS A 411 -3.29 32.12 21.90
C CYS A 411 -4.51 33.04 21.66
N PRO A 412 -5.76 32.57 21.45
CA PRO A 412 -6.88 33.48 21.19
C PRO A 412 -7.13 34.52 22.29
N PRO A 413 -7.25 34.17 23.59
CA PRO A 413 -7.38 35.17 24.65
C PRO A 413 -6.10 35.96 24.90
N ILE A 414 -4.91 35.39 24.66
CA ILE A 414 -3.62 36.07 24.87
C ILE A 414 -3.39 37.17 23.83
N LEU A 415 -3.67 36.85 22.57
CA LEU A 415 -3.46 37.74 21.42
C LEU A 415 -4.70 38.59 21.10
N GLY A 416 -5.80 38.38 21.82
CA GLY A 416 -7.03 39.17 21.67
C GLY A 416 -7.78 38.88 20.38
N TYR A 417 -7.84 37.62 19.94
CA TYR A 417 -8.56 37.22 18.72
C TYR A 417 -10.02 37.66 18.77
N GLN A 418 -10.43 38.47 17.81
CA GLN A 418 -11.83 38.84 17.56
C GLN A 418 -12.45 37.88 16.52
N GLY A 419 -13.76 37.66 16.63
CA GLY A 419 -14.51 36.79 15.72
C GLY A 419 -14.46 35.31 16.12
N ILE A 420 -15.64 34.71 16.26
CA ILE A 420 -15.78 33.33 16.73
C ILE A 420 -15.11 32.30 15.79
N GLY A 421 -15.10 32.58 14.48
CA GLY A 421 -14.48 31.71 13.47
C GLY A 421 -12.98 31.50 13.71
N MET A 422 -12.22 32.59 13.90
CA MET A 422 -10.77 32.51 14.12
C MET A 422 -10.41 31.84 15.45
N ILE A 423 -11.21 32.09 16.50
CA ILE A 423 -11.06 31.45 17.80
C ILE A 423 -11.28 29.94 17.65
N LEU A 424 -12.40 29.52 17.05
CA LEU A 424 -12.70 28.10 16.84
C LEU A 424 -11.67 27.40 15.95
N ALA A 425 -11.27 28.03 14.84
CA ALA A 425 -10.25 27.47 13.94
C ALA A 425 -8.95 27.20 14.69
N SER A 426 -8.49 28.14 15.52
CA SER A 426 -7.25 27.99 16.30
C SER A 426 -7.37 26.91 17.38
N VAL A 427 -8.45 26.94 18.18
CA VAL A 427 -8.65 25.97 19.27
C VAL A 427 -8.83 24.55 18.73
N ILE A 428 -9.64 24.37 17.69
CA ILE A 428 -9.85 23.05 17.07
C ILE A 428 -8.55 22.54 16.46
N ALA A 429 -7.82 23.37 15.71
CA ALA A 429 -6.51 23.00 15.18
C ALA A 429 -5.55 22.62 16.31
N GLY A 430 -5.51 23.38 17.41
CA GLY A 430 -4.69 23.08 18.57
C GLY A 430 -4.99 21.71 19.20
N ILE A 431 -6.27 21.38 19.40
CA ILE A 431 -6.71 20.07 19.92
C ILE A 431 -6.30 18.94 18.96
N LEU A 432 -6.56 19.10 17.66
CA LEU A 432 -6.24 18.10 16.65
C LEU A 432 -4.72 17.89 16.52
N VAL A 433 -3.93 18.96 16.54
CA VAL A 433 -2.46 18.90 16.52
C VAL A 433 -1.95 18.20 17.78
N MET A 434 -2.48 18.52 18.96
CA MET A 434 -2.07 17.87 20.20
C MET A 434 -2.38 16.37 20.17
N GLY A 435 -3.64 16.00 19.89
CA GLY A 435 -4.06 14.59 19.86
C GLY A 435 -3.31 13.80 18.79
N GLY A 436 -3.22 14.34 17.57
CA GLY A 436 -2.51 13.70 16.47
C GLY A 436 -1.01 13.54 16.73
N SER A 437 -0.34 14.55 17.29
CA SER A 437 1.09 14.49 17.60
C SER A 437 1.38 13.55 18.77
N PHE A 438 0.49 13.46 19.76
CA PHE A 438 0.59 12.48 20.83
C PHE A 438 0.55 11.04 20.29
N LEU A 439 -0.43 10.75 19.42
CA LEU A 439 -0.52 9.44 18.78
C LEU A 439 0.69 9.16 17.87
N ALA A 440 1.20 10.18 17.19
CA ALA A 440 2.38 10.10 16.33
C ALA A 440 3.70 9.89 17.10
N LEU A 441 3.72 9.92 18.44
CA LEU A 441 4.88 9.45 19.23
C LEU A 441 5.16 7.97 18.96
N SER A 442 4.11 7.19 18.66
CA SER A 442 4.25 5.80 18.24
C SER A 442 4.64 5.71 16.77
N TRP A 443 5.77 5.06 16.47
CA TRP A 443 6.23 4.81 15.10
C TRP A 443 5.24 3.96 14.27
N ARG A 444 4.39 3.17 14.97
CA ARG A 444 3.32 2.36 14.37
C ARG A 444 2.19 3.23 13.82
N LEU A 445 1.94 4.39 14.42
CA LEU A 445 0.91 5.35 14.01
C LEU A 445 1.47 6.52 13.19
N ALA A 446 2.62 6.35 12.55
CA ALA A 446 3.30 7.43 11.83
C ALA A 446 2.45 8.07 10.70
N LEU A 447 1.46 7.36 10.14
CA LEU A 447 0.55 7.92 9.12
C LEU A 447 -0.28 9.10 9.65
N ILE A 448 -0.54 9.18 10.96
CA ILE A 448 -1.26 10.30 11.59
C ILE A 448 -0.53 11.62 11.37
N ARG A 449 0.79 11.58 11.15
CA ARG A 449 1.58 12.77 10.83
C ARG A 449 1.06 13.48 9.58
N TRP A 450 0.54 12.76 8.58
CA TRP A 450 -0.08 13.39 7.41
C TRP A 450 -1.38 14.13 7.76
N ALA A 451 -2.16 13.62 8.72
CA ALA A 451 -3.32 14.34 9.23
C ALA A 451 -2.91 15.63 9.97
N VAL A 452 -1.86 15.57 10.80
CA VAL A 452 -1.33 16.78 11.47
C VAL A 452 -0.77 17.78 10.47
N THR A 453 -0.06 17.32 9.42
CA THR A 453 0.41 18.15 8.30
C THR A 453 -0.77 18.86 7.61
N ALA A 454 -1.87 18.15 7.35
CA ALA A 454 -3.07 18.73 6.76
C ALA A 454 -3.72 19.77 7.67
N VAL A 455 -3.76 19.54 8.99
CA VAL A 455 -4.23 20.54 9.96
C VAL A 455 -3.36 21.79 9.92
N GLY A 456 -2.03 21.65 9.81
CA GLY A 456 -1.12 22.77 9.58
C GLY A 456 -1.46 23.57 8.32
N ALA A 457 -1.75 22.91 7.20
CA ALA A 457 -2.18 23.55 5.96
C ALA A 457 -3.52 24.30 6.11
N VAL A 458 -4.51 23.69 6.76
CA VAL A 458 -5.81 24.32 7.04
C VAL A 458 -5.63 25.54 7.94
N LEU A 459 -4.76 25.46 8.95
CA LEU A 459 -4.47 26.57 9.84
C LEU A 459 -3.84 27.76 9.10
N MET A 460 -2.94 27.51 8.14
CA MET A 460 -2.37 28.57 7.29
C MET A 460 -3.44 29.24 6.40
N ALA A 461 -4.43 28.47 5.94
CA ALA A 461 -5.51 28.97 5.09
C ALA A 461 -6.64 29.67 5.87
N ALA A 462 -6.84 29.34 7.15
CA ALA A 462 -7.97 29.83 7.94
C ALA A 462 -8.11 31.36 7.99
N PRO A 463 -7.04 32.16 8.20
CA PRO A 463 -7.11 33.62 8.13
C PRO A 463 -7.65 34.17 6.80
N LEU A 464 -7.35 33.50 5.69
CA LEU A 464 -7.73 33.91 4.34
C LEU A 464 -9.20 33.58 4.08
N ILE A 465 -9.60 32.35 4.41
CA ILE A 465 -10.98 31.87 4.24
C ILE A 465 -11.95 32.68 5.10
N LEU A 466 -11.52 33.03 6.31
CA LEU A 466 -12.34 33.79 7.25
C LEU A 466 -12.20 35.31 7.09
N TRP A 467 -11.42 35.79 6.11
CA TRP A 467 -11.20 37.22 5.85
C TRP A 467 -10.87 37.99 7.13
N THR A 468 -9.80 37.59 7.83
CA THR A 468 -9.48 38.19 9.11
C THR A 468 -8.90 39.60 8.98
N GLU A 469 -9.54 40.57 9.62
CA GLU A 469 -9.03 41.95 9.73
C GLU A 469 -7.90 42.08 10.78
N GLN A 470 -7.55 40.99 11.49
CA GLN A 470 -6.53 41.02 12.53
C GLN A 470 -5.18 40.51 12.04
N SER A 471 -4.23 41.42 11.94
CA SER A 471 -2.84 41.12 11.54
C SER A 471 -2.15 40.10 12.44
N VAL A 472 -2.40 40.17 13.76
CA VAL A 472 -1.83 39.23 14.73
C VAL A 472 -2.35 37.82 14.52
N ALA A 473 -3.65 37.67 14.21
CA ALA A 473 -4.25 36.37 13.97
C ALA A 473 -3.75 35.76 12.65
N TYR A 474 -3.64 36.58 11.61
CA TYR A 474 -3.07 36.19 10.32
C TYR A 474 -1.63 35.69 10.48
N LEU A 475 -0.74 36.51 11.05
CA LEU A 475 0.67 36.16 11.22
C LEU A 475 0.87 34.91 12.08
N ASN A 476 0.18 34.81 13.22
CA ASN A 476 0.33 33.67 14.12
C ASN A 476 -0.17 32.37 13.48
N CYS A 477 -1.34 32.36 12.84
CA CYS A 477 -1.86 31.16 12.19
C CYS A 477 -0.98 30.71 11.01
N THR A 478 -0.48 31.64 10.19
CA THR A 478 0.43 31.31 9.09
C THR A 478 1.75 30.73 9.60
N LEU A 479 2.41 31.37 10.58
CA LEU A 479 3.70 30.91 11.10
C LEU A 479 3.58 29.58 11.86
N VAL A 480 2.62 29.48 12.78
CA VAL A 480 2.41 28.27 13.58
C VAL A 480 1.94 27.12 12.69
N GLY A 481 1.05 27.38 11.72
CA GLY A 481 0.63 26.39 10.73
C GLY A 481 1.81 25.84 9.91
N ALA A 482 2.73 26.71 9.47
CA ALA A 482 3.94 26.29 8.77
C ALA A 482 4.86 25.43 9.64
N LEU A 483 5.04 25.80 10.92
CA LEU A 483 5.85 25.03 11.86
C LEU A 483 5.23 23.66 12.15
N VAL A 484 3.91 23.61 12.38
CA VAL A 484 3.17 22.36 12.57
C VAL A 484 3.33 21.43 11.36
N PHE A 485 3.14 21.99 10.16
CA PHE A 485 3.37 21.27 8.90
C PHE A 485 4.81 20.76 8.80
N GLY A 486 5.80 21.62 9.09
CA GLY A 486 7.21 21.29 9.03
C GLY A 486 7.59 20.11 9.94
N PHE A 487 7.25 20.21 11.23
CA PHE A 487 7.56 19.18 12.21
C PHE A 487 6.77 17.87 12.01
N ALA A 488 5.57 17.94 11.44
CA ALA A 488 4.79 16.75 11.13
C ALA A 488 5.25 16.07 9.82
N GLY A 489 5.36 16.82 8.73
CA GLY A 489 5.54 16.30 7.37
C GLY A 489 6.97 16.29 6.83
N CYS A 490 7.80 17.29 7.18
CA CYS A 490 9.14 17.44 6.59
C CYS A 490 10.20 16.58 7.27
N VAL A 491 9.95 16.18 8.52
CA VAL A 491 10.88 15.41 9.33
C VAL A 491 10.97 13.95 8.86
N ARG A 492 12.18 13.39 8.75
CA ARG A 492 12.39 11.98 8.39
C ARG A 492 12.07 11.06 9.59
N PRO A 493 11.60 9.81 9.39
CA PRO A 493 11.28 9.19 8.10
C PRO A 493 9.92 9.67 7.60
N ALA A 494 9.77 9.78 6.28
CA ALA A 494 8.48 10.10 5.67
C ALA A 494 7.49 8.93 5.87
N PRO A 495 6.24 9.18 6.34
CA PRO A 495 5.26 8.12 6.53
C PRO A 495 4.76 7.53 5.21
N GLY A 496 4.58 6.20 5.16
CA GLY A 496 3.89 5.50 4.07
C GLY A 496 4.79 4.97 2.94
N ILE A 497 6.11 5.12 3.03
CA ILE A 497 7.04 4.54 2.04
C ILE A 497 7.06 3.02 2.18
N GLY A 498 6.85 2.30 1.06
CA GLY A 498 6.88 0.83 1.02
C GLY A 498 8.29 0.24 1.13
N THR A 499 8.38 -1.04 1.52
CA THR A 499 9.65 -1.76 1.76
C THR A 499 10.60 -1.65 0.57
N MET A 500 10.14 -2.04 -0.63
CA MET A 500 10.97 -2.02 -1.84
C MET A 500 11.39 -0.61 -2.25
N ALA A 501 10.49 0.38 -2.09
CA ALA A 501 10.81 1.77 -2.35
C ALA A 501 11.95 2.28 -1.44
N ALA A 502 11.94 1.88 -0.17
CA ALA A 502 12.93 2.35 0.80
C ALA A 502 14.29 1.66 0.65
N THR A 503 14.31 0.35 0.41
CA THR A 503 15.52 -0.49 0.56
C THR A 503 16.24 -0.81 -0.74
N THR A 504 15.56 -0.76 -1.89
CA THR A 504 16.14 -1.07 -3.20
C THR A 504 15.82 0.02 -4.22
N GLY A 505 16.39 -0.10 -5.42
CA GLY A 505 16.25 0.77 -6.57
C GLY A 505 17.24 1.93 -6.61
N PRO A 506 17.45 2.53 -7.79
CA PRO A 506 18.45 3.57 -7.99
C PRO A 506 18.04 4.91 -7.38
N THR A 507 19.03 5.78 -7.17
CA THR A 507 18.82 7.20 -6.88
C THR A 507 18.55 8.01 -8.14
N ILE A 508 19.32 7.74 -9.20
CA ILE A 508 19.16 8.40 -10.49
C ILE A 508 18.15 7.62 -11.35
N PRO A 509 17.14 8.26 -11.97
CA PRO A 509 16.20 7.55 -12.82
C PRO A 509 16.89 6.84 -14.01
N PRO A 510 16.42 5.66 -14.44
CA PRO A 510 17.01 4.93 -15.55
C PRO A 510 17.20 5.76 -16.82
N GLY A 511 18.46 5.83 -17.28
CA GLY A 511 18.86 6.58 -18.47
C GLY A 511 18.98 8.09 -18.28
N TRP A 512 18.93 8.57 -17.05
CA TRP A 512 19.29 9.94 -16.67
C TRP A 512 20.74 9.99 -16.18
N ASP A 513 21.34 11.17 -16.28
CA ASP A 513 22.73 11.39 -15.81
C ASP A 513 22.77 12.00 -14.39
N TYR A 514 21.62 12.45 -13.88
CA TYR A 514 21.47 13.07 -12.56
C TYR A 514 20.06 12.82 -12.02
N SER A 515 19.85 12.99 -10.71
CA SER A 515 18.51 12.89 -10.11
C SER A 515 17.78 14.25 -10.13
N PRO A 516 16.61 14.35 -10.79
CA PRO A 516 15.82 15.59 -10.76
C PRO A 516 15.15 15.85 -9.41
N SER A 517 15.08 14.83 -8.54
CA SER A 517 14.62 14.96 -7.16
C SER A 517 15.71 15.42 -6.20
N ASP A 518 16.93 15.63 -6.68
CA ASP A 518 18.05 16.00 -5.81
C ASP A 518 17.81 17.35 -5.12
N TRP A 519 18.42 17.54 -3.95
CA TRP A 519 18.29 18.78 -3.18
C TRP A 519 18.80 20.00 -3.95
N THR A 520 19.88 19.85 -4.71
CA THR A 520 20.45 20.93 -5.53
C THR A 520 19.47 21.44 -6.58
N GLN A 521 18.59 20.58 -7.11
CA GLN A 521 17.59 20.93 -8.12
C GLN A 521 16.34 21.60 -7.52
N ARG A 522 16.04 21.30 -6.25
CA ARG A 522 14.85 21.84 -5.56
C ARG A 522 15.12 23.17 -4.88
N LEU A 523 16.37 23.44 -4.48
CA LEU A 523 16.71 24.68 -3.78
C LEU A 523 16.46 25.97 -4.58
N PRO A 524 16.70 26.04 -5.91
CA PRO A 524 16.29 27.19 -6.72
C PRO A 524 14.79 27.47 -6.62
N ILE A 525 13.96 26.42 -6.70
CA ILE A 525 12.51 26.51 -6.58
C ILE A 525 12.14 27.09 -5.21
N ILE A 526 12.68 26.50 -4.13
CA ILE A 526 12.44 26.94 -2.75
C ILE A 526 12.88 28.40 -2.54
N GLY A 527 14.04 28.78 -3.07
CA GLY A 527 14.56 30.15 -2.96
C GLY A 527 13.67 31.17 -3.66
N LEU A 528 13.18 30.86 -4.86
CA LEU A 528 12.23 31.70 -5.59
C LEU A 528 10.87 31.77 -4.90
N ALA A 529 10.42 30.66 -4.30
CA ALA A 529 9.18 30.63 -3.53
C ALA A 529 9.26 31.52 -2.28
N PHE A 530 10.42 31.70 -1.64
CA PHE A 530 10.56 32.69 -0.56
C PHE A 530 10.35 34.13 -1.03
N ILE A 531 10.83 34.48 -2.23
CA ILE A 531 10.58 35.81 -2.82
C ILE A 531 9.07 35.99 -3.04
N GLY A 532 8.43 34.99 -3.65
CA GLY A 532 6.98 34.94 -3.83
C GLY A 532 6.23 35.11 -2.52
N LEU A 533 6.57 34.31 -1.51
CA LEU A 533 5.96 34.32 -0.19
C LEU A 533 6.01 35.70 0.46
N PHE A 534 7.18 36.33 0.56
CA PHE A 534 7.30 37.60 1.26
C PHE A 534 6.53 38.73 0.57
N VAL A 535 6.57 38.78 -0.76
CA VAL A 535 5.79 39.75 -1.52
C VAL A 535 4.30 39.47 -1.36
N SER A 536 3.86 38.23 -1.52
CA SER A 536 2.45 37.86 -1.38
C SER A 536 1.93 38.11 0.03
N LEU A 537 2.68 37.84 1.11
CA LEU A 537 2.31 38.18 2.49
C LEU A 537 2.12 39.69 2.67
N TYR A 538 3.01 40.50 2.07
CA TYR A 538 2.91 41.95 2.12
C TYR A 538 1.66 42.46 1.39
N LEU A 539 1.40 41.98 0.18
CA LEU A 539 0.21 42.32 -0.60
C LEU A 539 -1.09 41.86 0.09
N THR A 540 -1.09 40.64 0.66
CA THR A 540 -2.25 40.11 1.41
C THR A 540 -2.56 40.98 2.63
N SER A 541 -1.53 41.48 3.30
CA SER A 541 -1.70 42.36 4.46
C SER A 541 -2.44 43.65 4.07
N TYR A 542 -2.24 44.16 2.85
CA TYR A 542 -3.01 45.29 2.35
C TYR A 542 -4.45 44.90 2.01
N GLN A 543 -4.66 43.78 1.31
CA GLN A 543 -6.00 43.29 0.95
C GLN A 543 -6.89 42.98 2.18
N LEU A 544 -6.29 42.51 3.27
CA LEU A 544 -6.98 42.30 4.55
C LEU A 544 -7.09 43.56 5.41
N GLY A 545 -6.62 44.72 4.93
CA GLY A 545 -6.70 46.00 5.64
C GLY A 545 -5.73 46.16 6.81
N HIS A 546 -4.71 45.32 6.94
CA HIS A 546 -3.73 45.38 8.04
C HIS A 546 -2.73 46.52 7.88
N ILE A 547 -2.48 46.95 6.65
CA ILE A 547 -1.62 48.08 6.30
C ILE A 547 -2.35 49.03 5.35
N GLY A 548 -2.04 50.32 5.42
CA GLY A 548 -2.77 51.36 4.70
C GLY A 548 -2.22 51.73 3.32
N ALA A 549 -1.07 51.21 2.91
CA ALA A 549 -0.46 51.49 1.61
C ALA A 549 0.54 50.41 1.19
N VAL A 550 0.75 50.26 -0.11
CA VAL A 550 1.72 49.34 -0.73
C VAL A 550 2.81 50.12 -1.45
N TRP A 551 4.04 49.62 -1.39
CA TRP A 551 5.16 50.17 -2.15
C TRP A 551 5.01 49.93 -3.66
N GLU A 552 4.90 51.01 -4.43
CA GLU A 552 4.86 51.00 -5.90
C GLU A 552 5.66 52.20 -6.46
N PRO A 553 6.87 51.97 -7.02
CA PRO A 553 7.75 53.05 -7.46
C PRO A 553 7.59 53.43 -8.94
N PHE A 554 6.94 52.61 -9.78
CA PHE A 554 6.99 52.76 -11.24
C PHE A 554 5.63 53.05 -11.86
N PHE A 555 4.54 52.54 -11.29
CA PHE A 555 3.23 52.59 -11.92
C PHE A 555 2.22 53.40 -11.09
N ALA A 556 1.67 54.45 -11.71
CA ALA A 556 0.56 55.20 -11.13
C ALA A 556 -0.77 54.45 -11.34
N GLY A 557 -1.71 54.61 -10.41
CA GLY A 557 -3.07 54.15 -10.60
C GLY A 557 -3.93 55.14 -11.40
N ASP A 558 -5.23 54.90 -11.47
CA ASP A 558 -6.22 55.81 -12.06
C ASP A 558 -6.06 57.23 -11.46
N PRO A 559 -5.83 58.28 -12.28
CA PRO A 559 -5.77 59.66 -11.82
C PRO A 559 -7.01 60.14 -11.02
N ALA A 560 -8.14 59.46 -11.13
CA ALA A 560 -9.37 59.74 -10.38
C ALA A 560 -9.39 59.11 -8.97
N ASN A 561 -8.45 58.21 -8.65
CA ASN A 561 -8.36 57.46 -7.40
C ASN A 561 -7.00 57.75 -6.70
N PRO A 562 -6.95 57.92 -5.37
CA PRO A 562 -5.69 58.07 -4.64
C PRO A 562 -4.76 56.83 -4.64
N GLN A 563 -5.20 55.67 -5.14
CA GLN A 563 -4.43 54.43 -5.17
C GLN A 563 -3.24 54.48 -6.16
N ASN A 564 -2.14 53.81 -5.81
CA ASN A 564 -1.07 53.54 -6.77
C ASN A 564 -1.38 52.31 -7.65
N GLY A 565 -0.54 52.03 -8.66
CA GLY A 565 -0.79 50.95 -9.61
C GLY A 565 -0.90 49.57 -8.97
N THR A 566 -0.04 49.23 -7.99
CA THR A 566 -0.14 47.95 -7.29
C THR A 566 -1.43 47.84 -6.47
N GLU A 567 -1.79 48.89 -5.73
CA GLU A 567 -3.01 48.94 -4.92
C GLU A 567 -4.25 48.75 -5.78
N GLU A 568 -4.32 49.41 -6.94
CA GLU A 568 -5.43 49.29 -7.87
C GLU A 568 -5.56 47.88 -8.46
N ILE A 569 -4.45 47.23 -8.80
CA ILE A 569 -4.47 45.85 -9.32
C ILE A 569 -5.04 44.87 -8.28
N ILE A 570 -4.54 44.91 -7.05
CA ILE A 570 -4.89 43.93 -6.00
C ILE A 570 -6.24 44.23 -5.31
N THR A 571 -6.89 45.34 -5.65
CA THR A 571 -8.28 45.64 -5.25
C THR A 571 -9.19 45.85 -6.46
N SER A 572 -8.81 45.31 -7.62
CA SER A 572 -9.63 45.38 -8.83
C SER A 572 -10.80 44.40 -8.78
N ASP A 573 -11.85 44.62 -9.58
CA ASP A 573 -12.98 43.70 -9.72
C ASP A 573 -12.55 42.26 -10.05
N VAL A 574 -11.44 42.10 -10.78
CA VAL A 574 -10.86 40.79 -11.13
C VAL A 574 -10.24 40.11 -9.90
N SER A 575 -9.58 40.88 -9.04
CA SER A 575 -9.01 40.40 -7.78
C SER A 575 -10.11 40.08 -6.75
N GLU A 576 -11.11 40.95 -6.61
CA GLU A 576 -12.26 40.77 -5.72
C GLU A 576 -13.23 39.65 -6.16
N ALA A 577 -13.14 39.19 -7.40
CA ALA A 577 -13.93 38.04 -7.89
C ALA A 577 -13.59 36.72 -7.16
N TRP A 578 -12.44 36.64 -6.47
CA TRP A 578 -12.05 35.46 -5.72
C TRP A 578 -12.68 35.42 -4.32
N PRO A 579 -13.06 34.22 -3.81
CA PRO A 579 -13.66 34.08 -2.49
C PRO A 579 -12.69 34.34 -1.33
N ILE A 580 -11.39 34.47 -1.61
CA ILE A 580 -10.31 34.77 -0.67
C ILE A 580 -9.35 35.78 -1.33
N PRO A 581 -8.55 36.54 -0.56
CA PRO A 581 -7.55 37.44 -1.13
C PRO A 581 -6.62 36.68 -2.07
N ASP A 582 -6.51 37.11 -3.33
CA ASP A 582 -5.73 36.43 -4.37
C ASP A 582 -4.22 36.41 -4.03
N ALA A 583 -3.67 37.50 -3.48
CA ALA A 583 -2.31 37.53 -2.98
C ALA A 583 -2.14 36.59 -1.79
N GLY A 584 -3.20 36.41 -0.99
CA GLY A 584 -3.25 35.44 0.11
C GLY A 584 -3.18 34.00 -0.37
N LEU A 585 -3.93 33.67 -1.41
CA LEU A 585 -3.84 32.38 -2.09
C LEU A 585 -2.42 32.15 -2.62
N GLY A 586 -1.80 33.18 -3.22
CA GLY A 586 -0.40 33.16 -3.64
C GLY A 586 0.56 32.87 -2.47
N ALA A 587 0.39 33.57 -1.34
CA ALA A 587 1.23 33.36 -0.15
C ALA A 587 1.12 31.92 0.39
N LEU A 588 -0.09 31.37 0.44
CA LEU A 588 -0.32 29.99 0.84
C LEU A 588 0.37 29.01 -0.11
N THR A 589 0.24 29.22 -1.43
CA THR A 589 0.90 28.40 -2.45
C THR A 589 2.42 28.41 -2.28
N TYR A 590 3.05 29.60 -2.22
CA TYR A 590 4.50 29.70 -2.05
C TYR A 590 4.99 29.06 -0.74
N LEU A 591 4.23 29.20 0.33
CA LEU A 591 4.55 28.57 1.61
C LEU A 591 4.47 27.04 1.52
N LEU A 592 3.45 26.50 0.84
CA LEU A 592 3.33 25.07 0.59
C LEU A 592 4.41 24.57 -0.39
N GLU A 593 4.82 25.35 -1.39
CA GLU A 593 5.94 25.03 -2.28
C GLU A 593 7.23 24.86 -1.49
N ILE A 594 7.52 25.79 -0.57
CA ILE A 594 8.69 25.69 0.32
C ILE A 594 8.59 24.40 1.14
N LEU A 595 7.48 24.18 1.85
CA LEU A 595 7.33 23.06 2.78
C LEU A 595 7.35 21.70 2.05
N ILE A 596 6.65 21.56 0.93
CA ILE A 596 6.65 20.34 0.10
C ILE A 596 8.00 20.13 -0.57
N GLY A 597 8.67 21.22 -0.98
CA GLY A 597 10.02 21.20 -1.52
C GLY A 597 11.03 20.55 -0.57
N LEU A 598 10.87 20.77 0.74
CA LEU A 598 11.72 20.18 1.79
C LEU A 598 11.47 18.69 2.05
N ILE A 599 10.33 18.13 1.62
CA ILE A 599 10.00 16.72 1.88
C ILE A 599 10.74 15.81 0.90
N GLY A 600 11.29 14.71 1.43
CA GLY A 600 11.84 13.60 0.65
C GLY A 600 13.36 13.59 0.53
N SER A 601 13.86 12.67 -0.31
CA SER A 601 15.27 12.51 -0.66
C SER A 601 15.45 12.63 -2.17
N ALA A 602 16.69 12.51 -2.67
CA ALA A 602 16.97 12.39 -4.10
C ALA A 602 16.24 11.21 -4.79
N ARG A 603 15.56 10.33 -4.04
CA ARG A 603 14.79 9.19 -4.54
C ARG A 603 13.27 9.45 -4.61
N ARG A 604 12.80 10.67 -4.26
CA ARG A 604 11.36 10.93 -4.08
C ARG A 604 10.52 10.75 -5.35
N TRP A 605 11.12 10.88 -6.55
CA TRP A 605 10.47 10.54 -7.83
C TRP A 605 9.90 9.12 -7.89
N ARG A 606 10.48 8.16 -7.16
CA ARG A 606 9.95 6.79 -7.06
C ARG A 606 9.42 6.42 -5.68
N THR A 607 9.89 7.04 -4.61
CA THR A 607 9.43 6.71 -3.25
C THR A 607 8.17 7.47 -2.84
N MET A 608 7.90 8.63 -3.44
CA MET A 608 6.71 9.45 -3.17
C MET A 608 6.15 10.09 -4.46
N PRO A 609 5.76 9.30 -5.48
CA PRO A 609 5.27 9.84 -6.76
C PRO A 609 4.12 10.85 -6.60
N TRP A 610 3.19 10.59 -5.68
CA TRP A 610 2.07 11.49 -5.40
C TRP A 610 2.50 12.90 -4.99
N LEU A 611 3.55 12.99 -4.17
CA LEU A 611 4.05 14.26 -3.67
C LEU A 611 4.72 15.07 -4.79
N VAL A 612 5.48 14.40 -5.67
CA VAL A 612 6.08 15.04 -6.83
C VAL A 612 5.01 15.58 -7.78
N MET A 613 3.95 14.79 -8.02
CA MET A 613 2.85 15.25 -8.86
C MET A 613 2.14 16.47 -8.26
N ILE A 614 1.86 16.49 -6.95
CA ILE A 614 1.29 17.66 -6.26
C ILE A 614 2.22 18.87 -6.39
N PHE A 615 3.52 18.69 -6.15
CA PHE A 615 4.51 19.76 -6.22
C PHE A 615 4.57 20.40 -7.60
N GLY A 616 4.62 19.59 -8.67
CA GLY A 616 4.62 20.12 -10.03
C GLY A 616 3.26 20.69 -10.49
N ILE A 617 2.13 20.14 -10.01
CA ILE A 617 0.79 20.69 -10.25
C ILE A 617 0.60 22.05 -9.56
N MET A 618 1.23 22.27 -8.42
CA MET A 618 1.23 23.59 -7.79
C MET A 618 2.00 24.58 -8.67
N ILE A 619 3.21 24.24 -9.11
CA ILE A 619 4.06 25.20 -9.85
C ILE A 619 3.51 25.51 -11.25
N VAL A 620 3.16 24.50 -12.04
CA VAL A 620 2.87 24.69 -13.48
C VAL A 620 1.49 25.34 -13.71
N PRO A 621 0.37 24.72 -13.32
CA PRO A 621 -0.96 25.36 -13.36
C PRO A 621 -1.06 26.71 -12.66
N LEU A 622 -0.52 26.88 -11.45
CA LEU A 622 -0.62 28.18 -10.77
C LEU A 622 0.28 29.22 -11.43
N GLY A 623 1.43 28.82 -11.99
CA GLY A 623 2.21 29.68 -12.88
C GLY A 623 1.40 30.20 -14.07
N VAL A 624 0.59 29.35 -14.71
CA VAL A 624 -0.33 29.78 -15.80
C VAL A 624 -1.36 30.80 -15.30
N VAL A 625 -1.90 30.60 -14.10
CA VAL A 625 -2.82 31.58 -13.48
C VAL A 625 -2.10 32.91 -13.24
N SER A 626 -0.90 32.90 -12.67
CA SER A 626 -0.09 34.11 -12.45
C SER A 626 0.24 34.84 -13.75
N ILE A 627 0.58 34.12 -14.83
CA ILE A 627 0.84 34.70 -16.16
C ILE A 627 -0.43 35.32 -16.73
N THR A 628 -1.58 34.67 -16.55
CA THR A 628 -2.89 35.20 -16.98
C THR A 628 -3.19 36.53 -16.28
N PHE A 629 -2.90 36.63 -14.97
CA PHE A 629 -3.02 37.89 -14.25
C PHE A 629 -2.10 38.99 -14.80
N ILE A 630 -0.83 38.68 -15.13
CA ILE A 630 0.05 39.67 -15.77
C ILE A 630 -0.56 40.18 -17.08
N ILE A 631 -1.07 39.27 -17.92
CA ILE A 631 -1.66 39.62 -19.23
C ILE A 631 -2.87 40.55 -19.06
N ILE A 632 -3.71 40.29 -18.06
CA ILE A 632 -4.96 41.02 -17.83
C ILE A 632 -4.70 42.42 -17.25
N GLN A 633 -3.64 42.64 -16.45
CA GLN A 633 -3.35 43.91 -15.77
C GLN A 633 -3.44 45.15 -16.70
N PRO A 634 -2.62 45.30 -17.76
CA PRO A 634 -2.68 46.49 -18.61
C PRO A 634 -3.79 46.44 -19.67
N ILE A 635 -4.35 45.26 -19.95
CA ILE A 635 -5.39 45.08 -20.96
C ILE A 635 -6.77 45.45 -20.40
N VAL A 636 -7.07 45.03 -19.17
CA VAL A 636 -8.40 45.17 -18.55
C VAL A 636 -8.41 46.27 -17.50
N ILE A 637 -7.37 46.37 -16.66
CA ILE A 637 -7.35 47.32 -15.54
C ILE A 637 -6.66 48.63 -15.97
N GLY A 638 -5.67 48.56 -16.86
CA GLY A 638 -5.05 49.73 -17.47
C GLY A 638 -3.81 50.26 -16.73
N THR A 639 -3.38 49.57 -15.66
CA THR A 639 -2.12 49.83 -14.96
C THR A 639 -1.34 48.53 -14.72
N TRP A 640 -0.24 48.61 -13.96
CA TRP A 640 0.66 47.51 -13.66
C TRP A 640 0.98 47.45 -12.17
N CYS A 641 1.35 46.26 -11.72
CA CYS A 641 1.80 46.01 -10.36
C CYS A 641 3.27 45.55 -10.37
N THR A 642 4.20 46.39 -9.90
CA THR A 642 5.64 46.08 -9.85
C THR A 642 5.90 44.79 -9.07
N LEU A 643 5.26 44.65 -7.91
CA LEU A 643 5.43 43.50 -7.03
C LEU A 643 4.86 42.22 -7.64
N CYS A 644 3.75 42.31 -8.38
CA CYS A 644 3.13 41.18 -9.07
C CYS A 644 3.98 40.70 -10.24
N LEU A 645 4.65 41.61 -10.96
CA LEU A 645 5.62 41.23 -11.99
C LEU A 645 6.81 40.48 -11.40
N ILE A 646 7.31 40.89 -10.23
CA ILE A 646 8.41 40.21 -9.54
C ILE A 646 8.00 38.79 -9.13
N THR A 647 6.82 38.62 -8.51
CA THR A 647 6.34 37.29 -8.08
C THR A 647 6.07 36.38 -9.27
N ALA A 648 5.45 36.91 -10.32
CA ALA A 648 5.18 36.13 -11.51
C ALA A 648 6.45 35.77 -12.29
N ALA A 649 7.47 36.64 -12.31
CA ALA A 649 8.80 36.29 -12.81
C ALA A 649 9.45 35.18 -11.97
N ALA A 650 9.37 35.27 -10.64
CA ALA A 650 9.89 34.23 -9.75
C ALA A 650 9.20 32.88 -10.03
N MET A 651 7.87 32.84 -10.09
CA MET A 651 7.08 31.64 -10.42
C MET A 651 7.43 31.08 -11.81
N LEU A 652 7.56 31.95 -12.81
CA LEU A 652 7.91 31.53 -14.17
C LEU A 652 9.30 30.85 -14.23
N ILE A 653 10.27 31.35 -13.46
CA ILE A 653 11.62 30.75 -13.39
C ILE A 653 11.59 29.38 -12.66
N GLN A 654 10.60 29.10 -11.81
CA GLN A 654 10.47 27.80 -11.16
C GLN A 654 10.07 26.67 -12.13
N ILE A 655 9.21 26.98 -13.13
CA ILE A 655 8.68 26.01 -14.11
C ILE A 655 9.76 25.11 -14.71
N PRO A 656 10.88 25.62 -15.28
CA PRO A 656 11.88 24.76 -15.90
C PRO A 656 12.54 23.78 -14.91
N TYR A 657 12.66 24.12 -13.62
CA TYR A 657 13.22 23.20 -12.61
C TYR A 657 12.24 22.10 -12.18
N SER A 658 10.92 22.32 -12.26
CA SER A 658 9.93 21.34 -11.79
C SER A 658 9.57 20.28 -12.82
N ILE A 659 9.74 20.58 -14.12
CA ILE A 659 9.37 19.70 -15.23
C ILE A 659 10.14 18.38 -15.20
N ASP A 660 11.43 18.41 -14.90
CA ASP A 660 12.29 17.23 -14.98
C ASP A 660 11.86 16.16 -13.97
N GLU A 661 11.44 16.57 -12.76
CA GLU A 661 10.95 15.66 -11.72
C GLU A 661 9.61 15.01 -12.10
N LEU A 662 8.70 15.78 -12.72
CA LEU A 662 7.43 15.28 -13.24
C LEU A 662 7.65 14.25 -14.36
N ILE A 663 8.59 14.51 -15.27
CA ILE A 663 8.91 13.58 -16.36
C ILE A 663 9.49 12.29 -15.82
N ALA A 664 10.45 12.36 -14.90
CA ALA A 664 11.04 11.18 -14.27
C ALA A 664 9.99 10.32 -13.55
N THR A 665 9.09 10.95 -12.80
CA THR A 665 7.99 10.28 -12.09
C THR A 665 6.98 9.66 -13.05
N CYS A 666 6.61 10.36 -14.13
CA CYS A 666 5.74 9.80 -15.16
C CYS A 666 6.37 8.60 -15.88
N GLN A 667 7.68 8.67 -16.18
CA GLN A 667 8.42 7.56 -16.77
C GLN A 667 8.47 6.35 -15.83
N PHE A 668 8.69 6.58 -14.54
CA PHE A 668 8.67 5.56 -13.50
C PHE A 668 7.31 4.84 -13.43
N LEU A 669 6.22 5.59 -13.24
CA LEU A 669 4.87 5.02 -13.18
C LEU A 669 4.54 4.24 -14.46
N ARG A 670 4.97 4.73 -15.63
CA ARG A 670 4.79 4.05 -16.91
C ARG A 670 5.59 2.74 -17.00
N ARG A 671 6.82 2.69 -16.47
CA ARG A 671 7.62 1.44 -16.38
C ARG A 671 6.95 0.43 -15.46
N ARG A 672 6.53 0.86 -14.26
CA ARG A 672 5.81 -0.01 -13.31
C ARG A 672 4.50 -0.54 -13.89
N LYS A 673 3.77 0.28 -14.66
CA LYS A 673 2.53 -0.15 -15.34
C LYS A 673 2.80 -1.24 -16.36
N ARG A 674 3.88 -1.10 -17.14
CA ARG A 674 4.30 -2.11 -18.12
C ARG A 674 4.77 -3.41 -17.47
N ALA A 675 5.29 -3.33 -16.25
CA ALA A 675 5.68 -4.49 -15.45
C ALA A 675 4.51 -5.15 -14.69
N GLY A 676 3.27 -4.69 -14.88
CA GLY A 676 2.09 -5.26 -14.22
C GLY A 676 1.93 -4.89 -12.74
N ALA A 677 2.66 -3.87 -12.26
CA ALA A 677 2.58 -3.45 -10.86
C ALA A 677 1.29 -2.65 -10.55
N PRO A 678 0.78 -2.70 -9.30
CA PRO A 678 -0.43 -1.98 -8.87
C PRO A 678 -0.19 -0.47 -8.80
N ILE A 679 -0.68 0.28 -9.79
CA ILE A 679 -0.28 1.68 -10.01
C ILE A 679 -0.73 2.63 -8.90
N LEU A 680 -1.94 2.46 -8.38
CA LEU A 680 -2.46 3.32 -7.33
C LEU A 680 -1.66 3.16 -6.03
N ARG A 681 -1.29 1.91 -5.70
CA ARG A 681 -0.42 1.62 -4.55
C ARG A 681 0.99 2.14 -4.76
N VAL A 682 1.58 1.91 -5.92
CA VAL A 682 2.91 2.44 -6.29
C VAL A 682 2.92 3.97 -6.25
N PHE A 683 1.83 4.62 -6.67
CA PHE A 683 1.72 6.07 -6.64
C PHE A 683 1.78 6.64 -5.20
N LEU A 684 1.17 5.95 -4.23
CA LEU A 684 1.08 6.40 -2.84
C LEU A 684 2.26 5.95 -1.97
N THR A 685 2.75 4.74 -2.16
CA THR A 685 3.78 4.11 -1.31
C THR A 685 5.16 4.03 -1.96
N GLY A 686 5.24 4.33 -3.26
CA GLY A 686 6.44 4.17 -4.06
C GLY A 686 6.79 2.71 -4.38
N ASP A 687 7.85 2.53 -5.17
CA ASP A 687 8.39 1.20 -5.47
C ASP A 687 9.88 1.28 -5.84
N THR A 688 10.48 0.11 -6.09
CA THR A 688 11.79 -0.03 -6.71
C THR A 688 11.73 0.17 -8.23
N ASP A 689 12.89 0.39 -8.85
CA ASP A 689 13.03 0.54 -10.31
C ASP A 689 14.35 -0.07 -10.81
N GLU A 690 14.48 -0.27 -12.12
CA GLU A 690 15.69 -0.84 -12.74
C GLU A 690 16.93 0.00 -12.42
N GLY A 691 18.07 -0.62 -12.09
CA GLY A 691 19.30 0.12 -11.78
C GLY A 691 20.06 -0.45 -10.58
N GLN A 692 21.24 0.10 -10.31
CA GLN A 692 22.03 -0.26 -9.12
C GLN A 692 21.35 0.29 -7.87
N ASP A 693 21.46 -0.43 -6.76
CA ASP A 693 21.05 0.07 -5.45
C ASP A 693 22.11 1.05 -4.92
N ASP A 694 22.13 2.26 -5.46
CA ASP A 694 22.97 3.36 -5.00
C ASP A 694 22.19 4.29 -4.06
N ARG A 695 22.68 4.45 -2.82
CA ARG A 695 22.10 5.35 -1.81
C ARG A 695 22.98 6.59 -1.65
N THR A 696 23.09 7.37 -2.72
CA THR A 696 23.83 8.63 -2.70
C THR A 696 22.89 9.77 -2.28
N ASP A 697 23.08 10.33 -1.09
CA ASP A 697 22.41 11.57 -0.62
C ASP A 697 23.51 12.57 -0.21
N GLU A 698 24.53 12.71 -1.06
CA GLU A 698 25.79 13.44 -0.80
C GLU A 698 25.76 14.90 -1.28
N SER A 699 24.59 15.43 -1.64
CA SER A 699 24.44 16.70 -2.38
C SER A 699 25.09 17.90 -1.67
N PHE A 700 25.25 17.83 -0.34
CA PHE A 700 25.86 18.87 0.49
C PHE A 700 27.19 18.47 1.13
N GLU A 701 27.75 17.29 0.81
CA GLU A 701 29.08 16.89 1.28
C GLU A 701 30.21 17.55 0.47
N GLN A 702 29.85 18.19 -0.65
CA GLN A 702 30.74 18.91 -1.55
C GLN A 702 30.92 20.40 -1.18
N PRO A 703 31.97 21.06 -1.71
CA PRO A 703 32.23 22.48 -1.44
C PRO A 703 31.07 23.40 -1.89
N PRO A 704 30.83 24.55 -1.22
CA PRO A 704 29.70 25.44 -1.53
C PRO A 704 29.61 25.90 -2.99
N LEU A 705 30.75 26.13 -3.65
CA LEU A 705 30.78 26.54 -5.06
C LEU A 705 30.31 25.41 -6.01
N ALA A 706 30.55 24.15 -5.65
CA ALA A 706 30.05 23.00 -6.41
C ALA A 706 28.53 22.89 -6.25
N VAL A 707 28.02 23.06 -5.03
CA VAL A 707 26.57 23.10 -4.75
C VAL A 707 25.87 24.18 -5.59
N ILE A 708 26.40 25.40 -5.62
CA ILE A 708 25.84 26.50 -6.43
C ILE A 708 25.88 26.17 -7.93
N ARG A 709 26.94 25.53 -8.40
CA ARG A 709 27.05 25.11 -9.80
C ARG A 709 26.00 24.07 -10.17
N ASP A 710 25.74 23.11 -9.29
CA ASP A 710 24.75 22.06 -9.50
C ASP A 710 23.32 22.62 -9.48
N MET A 711 23.05 23.56 -8.59
CA MET A 711 21.79 24.31 -8.52
C MET A 711 21.46 25.03 -9.83
N LEU A 712 22.46 25.60 -10.49
CA LEU A 712 22.28 26.36 -11.73
C LEU A 712 22.44 25.49 -13.00
N GLY A 713 22.75 24.19 -12.85
CA GLY A 713 23.19 23.33 -13.96
C GLY A 713 22.35 22.08 -14.24
N GLY A 714 21.46 21.67 -13.32
CA GLY A 714 20.65 20.46 -13.50
C GLY A 714 19.41 20.71 -14.36
N GLY A 715 19.59 20.59 -15.66
CA GLY A 715 18.50 20.58 -16.64
C GLY A 715 18.04 21.96 -17.15
N VAL A 716 18.32 23.05 -16.42
CA VAL A 716 18.05 24.41 -16.89
C VAL A 716 19.30 25.01 -17.53
N VAL A 717 19.28 25.17 -18.86
CA VAL A 717 20.43 25.68 -19.63
C VAL A 717 19.98 26.85 -20.48
N PRO A 718 20.16 28.10 -20.01
CA PRO A 718 19.81 29.27 -20.80
C PRO A 718 20.69 29.32 -22.06
N HIS A 719 20.04 29.45 -23.21
CA HIS A 719 20.68 29.62 -24.50
C HIS A 719 20.47 31.06 -25.00
N TRP A 720 21.40 31.60 -25.79
CA TRP A 720 21.27 32.98 -26.30
C TRP A 720 19.94 33.20 -27.03
N SER A 721 19.43 32.16 -27.70
CA SER A 721 18.22 32.25 -28.50
C SER A 721 16.94 32.30 -27.65
N THR A 722 16.89 31.57 -26.52
CA THR A 722 15.81 31.68 -25.54
C THR A 722 15.89 33.02 -24.79
N LEU A 723 17.10 33.50 -24.49
CA LEU A 723 17.27 34.84 -23.89
C LEU A 723 16.84 35.96 -24.84
N ALA A 724 17.16 35.84 -26.13
CA ALA A 724 16.71 36.78 -27.16
C ALA A 724 15.19 36.75 -27.33
N ALA A 725 14.57 35.57 -27.35
CA ALA A 725 13.11 35.44 -27.41
C ALA A 725 12.43 36.08 -26.18
N ALA A 726 12.97 35.85 -24.98
CA ALA A 726 12.48 36.49 -23.76
C ALA A 726 12.66 38.02 -23.80
N ALA A 727 13.78 38.52 -24.31
CA ALA A 727 14.02 39.95 -24.45
C ALA A 727 13.05 40.61 -25.46
N ILE A 728 12.78 39.96 -26.59
CA ILE A 728 11.78 40.41 -27.57
C ILE A 728 10.38 40.42 -26.93
N GLY A 729 10.01 39.34 -26.26
CA GLY A 729 8.71 39.26 -25.58
C GLY A 729 8.54 40.32 -24.49
N LEU A 730 9.57 40.55 -23.69
CA LEU A 730 9.56 41.60 -22.67
C LEU A 730 9.42 42.98 -23.29
N TRP A 731 10.13 43.27 -24.38
CA TRP A 731 9.99 44.53 -25.10
C TRP A 731 8.57 44.71 -25.66
N LEU A 732 7.97 43.65 -26.22
CA LEU A 732 6.59 43.67 -26.70
C LEU A 732 5.58 44.00 -25.59
N MET A 733 5.82 43.51 -24.37
CA MET A 733 4.98 43.84 -23.22
C MET A 733 4.97 45.34 -22.88
N PHE A 734 5.99 46.10 -23.31
CA PHE A 734 6.17 47.52 -23.03
C PHE A 734 6.03 48.43 -24.27
N THR A 735 5.46 47.97 -25.39
CA THR A 735 5.30 48.82 -26.60
C THR A 735 4.49 50.10 -26.34
N ARG A 736 3.55 50.06 -25.39
CA ARG A 736 2.82 51.25 -24.89
C ARG A 736 3.75 52.35 -24.40
N LEU A 737 4.83 51.98 -23.70
CA LEU A 737 5.82 52.94 -23.18
C LEU A 737 6.87 53.30 -24.23
N THR A 738 7.33 52.34 -25.04
CA THR A 738 8.45 52.55 -25.95
C THR A 738 8.06 53.14 -27.29
N LEU A 739 6.87 52.81 -27.80
CA LEU A 739 6.37 53.20 -29.12
C LEU A 739 5.06 54.01 -29.06
N GLY A 740 4.46 54.17 -27.88
CA GLY A 740 3.14 54.79 -27.76
C GLY A 740 2.05 54.01 -28.49
N THR A 741 2.17 52.68 -28.59
CA THR A 741 1.14 51.83 -29.19
C THR A 741 -0.11 51.85 -28.32
N GLU A 742 -1.28 52.04 -28.92
CA GLU A 742 -2.57 52.08 -28.22
C GLU A 742 -3.58 51.12 -28.87
N GLY A 743 -4.71 50.90 -28.20
CA GLY A 743 -5.82 50.11 -28.73
C GLY A 743 -5.50 48.61 -28.89
N THR A 744 -6.13 48.00 -29.90
CA THR A 744 -6.08 46.54 -30.11
C THR A 744 -4.66 46.02 -30.35
N LEU A 745 -3.82 46.76 -31.07
CA LEU A 745 -2.45 46.31 -31.38
C LEU A 745 -1.61 46.21 -30.10
N ALA A 746 -1.70 47.20 -29.21
CA ALA A 746 -1.00 47.17 -27.92
C ALA A 746 -1.45 46.00 -27.01
N ASN A 747 -2.71 45.59 -27.11
CA ASN A 747 -3.21 44.41 -26.39
C ASN A 747 -2.62 43.11 -26.96
N ILE A 748 -2.49 43.03 -28.29
CA ILE A 748 -1.86 41.90 -28.97
C ILE A 748 -0.38 41.84 -28.63
N ASP A 749 0.35 42.96 -28.68
CA ASP A 749 1.77 43.03 -28.32
C ASP A 749 2.00 42.52 -26.90
N HIS A 750 1.18 42.98 -25.95
CA HIS A 750 1.32 42.58 -24.55
C HIS A 750 1.02 41.08 -24.35
N LEU A 751 -0.07 40.58 -24.94
CA LEU A 751 -0.43 39.15 -24.90
C LEU A 751 0.67 38.28 -25.51
N VAL A 752 1.09 38.61 -26.74
CA VAL A 752 2.14 37.89 -27.46
C VAL A 752 3.46 37.96 -26.69
N GLY A 753 3.80 39.12 -26.15
CA GLY A 753 5.01 39.35 -25.36
C GLY A 753 5.05 38.48 -24.11
N ALA A 754 4.00 38.47 -23.30
CA ALA A 754 3.91 37.67 -22.09
C ALA A 754 3.97 36.16 -22.37
N LEU A 755 3.29 35.70 -23.42
CA LEU A 755 3.36 34.30 -23.86
C LEU A 755 4.74 33.95 -24.40
N ALA A 756 5.39 34.84 -25.15
CA ALA A 756 6.72 34.63 -25.68
C ALA A 756 7.78 34.51 -24.59
N VAL A 757 7.71 35.34 -23.54
CA VAL A 757 8.55 35.23 -22.34
C VAL A 757 8.31 33.90 -21.64
N THR A 758 7.05 33.52 -21.45
CA THR A 758 6.67 32.26 -20.81
C THR A 758 7.24 31.04 -21.52
N ILE A 759 7.06 30.98 -22.85
CA ILE A 759 7.58 29.92 -23.69
C ILE A 759 9.11 29.91 -23.69
N ALA A 760 9.73 31.09 -23.75
CA ALA A 760 11.19 31.21 -23.76
C ALA A 760 11.83 30.71 -22.46
N VAL A 761 11.25 31.05 -21.30
CA VAL A 761 11.72 30.57 -19.98
C VAL A 761 11.46 29.07 -19.82
N THR A 762 10.28 28.58 -20.21
CA THR A 762 9.96 27.15 -20.17
C THR A 762 10.94 26.35 -21.04
N ALA A 763 11.31 26.88 -22.21
CA ALA A 763 12.26 26.26 -23.13
C ALA A 763 13.73 26.29 -22.64
N MET A 764 14.02 26.94 -21.51
CA MET A 764 15.34 26.84 -20.86
C MET A 764 15.56 25.47 -20.22
N ALA A 765 14.50 24.75 -19.83
CA ALA A 765 14.60 23.34 -19.47
C ALA A 765 14.91 22.51 -20.73
N GLU A 766 15.97 21.70 -20.74
CA GLU A 766 16.29 20.89 -21.92
C GLU A 766 15.14 19.94 -22.25
N ALA A 767 14.46 19.37 -21.23
CA ALA A 767 13.35 18.46 -21.41
C ALA A 767 12.10 19.10 -22.04
N ALA A 768 11.91 20.41 -21.91
CA ALA A 768 10.80 21.17 -22.48
C ALA A 768 11.22 22.09 -23.64
N ARG A 769 12.47 21.99 -24.10
CA ARG A 769 13.06 22.89 -25.09
C ARG A 769 12.29 22.99 -26.41
N ALA A 770 11.61 21.93 -26.81
CA ALA A 770 10.74 21.91 -27.99
C ALA A 770 9.60 22.95 -27.92
N ALA A 771 9.20 23.39 -26.72
CA ALA A 771 8.20 24.44 -26.53
C ALA A 771 8.56 25.75 -27.25
N ARG A 772 9.86 26.04 -27.46
CA ARG A 772 10.30 27.24 -28.20
C ARG A 772 9.68 27.37 -29.58
N PHE A 773 9.29 26.27 -30.23
CA PHE A 773 8.67 26.34 -31.55
C PHE A 773 7.28 27.00 -31.52
N LEU A 774 6.62 27.05 -30.36
CA LEU A 774 5.38 27.80 -30.17
C LEU A 774 5.59 29.31 -30.40
N ASN A 775 6.79 29.84 -30.13
CA ASN A 775 7.14 31.23 -30.43
C ASN A 775 7.14 31.52 -31.93
N MET A 776 7.30 30.52 -32.80
CA MET A 776 7.16 30.72 -34.25
C MET A 776 5.70 31.02 -34.61
N CYS A 777 4.75 30.33 -33.99
CA CYS A 777 3.32 30.58 -34.17
C CYS A 777 2.95 31.97 -33.67
N LEU A 778 3.46 32.37 -32.49
CA LEU A 778 3.26 33.71 -31.95
C LEU A 778 3.86 34.81 -32.83
N GLY A 779 5.09 34.61 -33.33
CA GLY A 779 5.74 35.56 -34.22
C GLY A 779 5.02 35.72 -35.55
N ALA A 780 4.49 34.63 -36.12
CA ALA A 780 3.66 34.68 -37.32
C ALA A 780 2.33 35.41 -37.04
N GLY A 781 1.69 35.11 -35.91
CA GLY A 781 0.47 35.79 -35.47
C GLY A 781 0.66 37.29 -35.29
N LEU A 782 1.77 37.71 -34.67
CA LEU A 782 2.12 39.12 -34.48
C LEU A 782 2.32 39.85 -35.81
N ALA A 783 3.06 39.25 -36.75
CA ALA A 783 3.27 39.85 -38.07
C ALA A 783 1.95 40.01 -38.86
N ILE A 784 1.02 39.04 -38.72
CA ILE A 784 -0.32 39.15 -39.33
C ILE A 784 -1.13 40.24 -38.63
N ALA A 785 -1.13 40.28 -37.30
CA ALA A 785 -1.86 41.28 -36.52
C ALA A 785 -1.43 42.71 -36.88
N ALA A 786 -0.12 42.94 -37.04
CA ALA A 786 0.45 44.21 -37.45
C ALA A 786 -0.02 44.68 -38.86
N LEU A 787 -0.35 43.74 -39.75
CA LEU A 787 -0.84 44.05 -41.10
C LEU A 787 -2.36 44.31 -41.15
N VAL A 788 -3.10 43.79 -40.18
CA VAL A 788 -4.58 43.83 -40.15
C VAL A 788 -5.09 44.90 -39.18
N SER A 789 -4.31 45.30 -38.19
CA SER A 789 -4.68 46.30 -37.18
C SER A 789 -4.42 47.73 -37.68
N GLU A 790 -5.20 48.67 -37.17
CA GLU A 790 -4.96 50.10 -37.39
C GLU A 790 -3.70 50.55 -36.61
N ALA A 791 -2.61 50.82 -37.32
CA ALA A 791 -1.33 51.16 -36.72
C ALA A 791 -0.51 52.11 -37.61
N THR A 792 0.43 52.84 -36.99
CA THR A 792 1.41 53.62 -37.76
C THR A 792 2.41 52.70 -38.47
N TRP A 793 3.02 53.18 -39.56
CA TRP A 793 4.08 52.44 -40.25
C TRP A 793 5.23 52.02 -39.34
N LEU A 794 5.54 52.83 -38.32
CA LEU A 794 6.56 52.54 -37.34
C LEU A 794 6.15 51.38 -36.43
N GLN A 795 4.92 51.40 -35.90
CA GLN A 795 4.38 50.33 -35.04
C GLN A 795 4.27 49.01 -35.81
N ALA A 796 3.58 49.03 -36.96
CA ALA A 796 3.41 47.84 -37.79
C ALA A 796 4.76 47.26 -38.26
N GLY A 797 5.71 48.12 -38.64
CA GLY A 797 7.06 47.70 -39.02
C GLY A 797 7.84 47.07 -37.86
N ALA A 798 7.69 47.61 -36.65
CA ALA A 798 8.35 47.09 -35.45
C ALA A 798 7.80 45.72 -35.05
N ASP A 799 6.48 45.52 -35.11
CA ASP A 799 5.83 44.25 -34.76
C ASP A 799 6.11 43.14 -35.78
N ILE A 800 6.13 43.48 -37.07
CA ILE A 800 6.56 42.54 -38.13
C ILE A 800 8.02 42.14 -37.90
N ALA A 801 8.90 43.11 -37.62
CA ALA A 801 10.31 42.82 -37.34
C ALA A 801 10.48 41.96 -36.08
N ALA A 802 9.74 42.25 -35.01
CA ALA A 802 9.74 41.48 -33.78
C ALA A 802 9.19 40.05 -34.00
N GLY A 803 8.11 39.90 -34.77
CA GLY A 803 7.53 38.61 -35.11
C GLY A 803 8.48 37.73 -35.94
N LEU A 804 9.13 38.31 -36.95
CA LEU A 804 10.17 37.62 -37.74
C LEU A 804 11.40 37.28 -36.90
N ALA A 805 11.83 38.19 -36.03
CA ALA A 805 12.93 37.95 -35.10
C ALA A 805 12.60 36.79 -34.14
N LEU A 806 11.37 36.76 -33.59
CA LEU A 806 10.89 35.72 -32.69
C LEU A 806 10.88 34.35 -33.37
N ILE A 807 10.46 34.27 -34.64
CA ILE A 807 10.57 33.06 -35.47
C ILE A 807 12.05 32.67 -35.62
N ALA A 808 12.91 33.60 -36.03
CA ALA A 808 14.32 33.33 -36.32
C ALA A 808 15.09 32.81 -35.10
N VAL A 809 14.89 33.40 -33.92
CA VAL A 809 15.55 32.97 -32.68
C VAL A 809 14.98 31.66 -32.10
N SER A 810 13.85 31.17 -32.61
CA SER A 810 13.25 29.90 -32.17
C SER A 810 13.79 28.67 -32.92
N ILE A 811 14.53 28.88 -34.02
CA ILE A 811 15.09 27.81 -34.88
C ILE A 811 16.36 27.14 -34.29
N PRO A 812 17.34 27.86 -33.70
CA PRO A 812 18.59 27.26 -33.21
C PRO A 812 18.36 26.17 -32.15
N ARG A 813 18.98 25.00 -32.34
CA ARG A 813 18.75 23.80 -31.52
C ARG A 813 19.35 23.83 -30.10
N GLY A 814 20.37 24.66 -29.86
CA GLY A 814 21.05 24.77 -28.57
C GLY A 814 21.76 23.46 -28.15
N PRO A 815 22.67 23.50 -27.16
CA PRO A 815 23.38 22.32 -26.70
C PRO A 815 22.50 21.46 -25.78
N VAL A 816 22.46 20.15 -25.98
CA VAL A 816 21.85 19.19 -25.04
C VAL A 816 22.97 18.61 -24.19
N ARG A 817 22.94 18.85 -22.88
CA ARG A 817 24.01 18.46 -21.95
C ARG A 817 23.70 17.17 -21.20
N HIS A 818 22.42 16.86 -20.99
CA HIS A 818 21.99 15.75 -20.15
C HIS A 818 21.14 14.72 -20.90
N ARG A 819 21.09 13.50 -20.36
CA ARG A 819 20.19 12.44 -20.78
C ARG A 819 18.96 12.37 -19.88
N TYR A 820 17.83 12.00 -20.48
CA TYR A 820 16.48 12.04 -19.90
C TYR A 820 15.74 10.71 -20.10
N GLY A 821 16.49 9.62 -20.15
CA GLY A 821 15.99 8.28 -20.45
C GLY A 821 15.27 8.24 -21.80
N SER A 822 14.06 7.68 -21.82
CA SER A 822 13.25 7.61 -23.05
C SER A 822 12.83 8.98 -23.61
N TRP A 823 12.89 10.04 -22.80
CA TRP A 823 12.52 11.40 -23.19
C TRP A 823 13.59 12.10 -24.04
N SER A 824 14.84 11.62 -24.02
CA SER A 824 15.91 12.19 -24.87
C SER A 824 15.57 12.18 -26.37
N ARG A 825 14.59 11.37 -26.81
CA ARG A 825 14.11 11.34 -28.21
C ARG A 825 13.31 12.58 -28.63
N VAL A 826 12.74 13.30 -27.67
CA VAL A 826 11.91 14.51 -27.92
C VAL A 826 12.62 15.80 -27.53
N VAL A 827 13.84 15.71 -26.99
CA VAL A 827 14.71 16.87 -26.71
C VAL A 827 15.33 17.33 -28.04
N VAL A 828 15.18 18.62 -28.39
CA VAL A 828 15.52 19.18 -29.72
C VAL A 828 16.50 20.33 -29.66
#